data_AF-A0A9D3RKZ1-F1
#
_entry.id   AF-A0A9D3RKZ1-F1
#
_cell.length_a   1.000
_cell.length_b   1.000
_cell.length_c   1.000
_cell.angle_alpha   90.00
_cell.angle_beta   90.00
_cell.angle_gamma   90.00
#
_symmetry.space_group_name_H-M   'P 1'
#
loop_
_entity.id
_entity.type
_entity.pdbx_description
1 polymer ?
#
loop_
_entity_poly.entity_id
_entity_poly.type
_entity_poly.pdbx_seq_one_letter_code
_entity_poly.pdbx_strand_id
1 'polypeptide(L)'
;MEWKETARWIKFEEKVEKGGERWSKPHVATLSLHSLFELKTCIERGTIMLDLEASTLPQLVEVITDSQIENGQLKADLKDKVMYTLLRKHRHQTKKSNFRSLADIGKTVSSASRLFSNQDNGSPTTARRNLTSNSLNDFSDKPEKDQLKNKFMKKLPRDAEASNVLVGEVDFLDSPFVAFVRLQQAVMLGALTEVPVPTRFLFVLLGPKGKAKSYHEIGRAIATLMSDEVFHDIAYKAKNRQDLLAGIDEFLDEVIVLPPGEWDPEIRIEPPKSLPSPDKRKNMYAGGEGVQMNGDAPQDGGHGGGGGGHHVGGQRTGRFCGGLILDIKRKAPFFCSDFLDALHIQSLSTILFIYLGTVTNAITFGGLLGDATENMQGVLESFLGTAITGAVFCLLAGQPLTILSSTGPVLVFERLLFNFSKDNSFDYLEFRLWIGLWSAFFCLVLVATDASFLVQYFTRFTEEGFSALISFIFIYDAFKKMINLAQKNPINPDFRLDYVTQYSCRCTPPPFGNDSGLESSSFDGSNWMTNSTDLPMNATWSSLTVSQCEQYGGQLVGEACGFVPDITLTSFILFLGTYACSMCLKKFKTSRFFPTTVRKLISDFAIILAILIFCGVDALVGVNTPKLLVPSEFKPTSPLRGWFVPPFGGNPWWVYLASALPALLVTILVFMDQQITAVIVNRKEHKLKKGAGYHLDLFWVAVLMVICSFMGLPWYVAATVISIAHIDGLKMETETSAPGEQPKFLGVREQRVTGIVVFLLTGLSVFMAPVLKFIPMPVLYGVFLYMGVASLNGVQFMDRLKLLLMPPKHQPDLIYLRHVPLRRVHLFTFIQVLCLALLWILKSTVAAIIFPVMILALVVVRKAMDYLFSQDDLGYLDDVIPEKDKKKKEDEKKKKKKGSIDSENDYSDFPYHENVPSIKIPMDMMEQEPFLGGKTSAQDKPPSYFNQHSSC
;
A
#
# COMPACT_ATOMS: atom_id res chain seq x y z
N MET A 1 5.53 -41.84 -30.93
CA MET A 1 5.63 -40.37 -30.82
C MET A 1 4.35 -39.86 -30.16
N GLU A 2 4.48 -38.95 -29.19
CA GLU A 2 3.40 -38.15 -28.62
C GLU A 2 3.86 -36.69 -28.60
N TRP A 3 2.96 -35.73 -28.80
CA TRP A 3 3.28 -34.31 -28.68
C TRP A 3 3.28 -33.93 -27.21
N LYS A 4 4.35 -33.29 -26.72
CA LYS A 4 4.51 -32.92 -25.30
C LYS A 4 4.69 -31.41 -25.15
N GLU A 5 3.87 -30.82 -24.28
CA GLU A 5 3.99 -29.40 -23.91
C GLU A 5 5.31 -29.14 -23.14
N THR A 6 6.10 -28.14 -23.58
CA THR A 6 7.43 -27.84 -23.01
C THR A 6 7.55 -26.43 -22.43
N ALA A 7 6.90 -25.44 -23.05
CA ALA A 7 6.90 -24.04 -22.64
C ALA A 7 5.58 -23.38 -23.07
N ARG A 8 5.23 -22.26 -22.43
CA ARG A 8 4.10 -21.40 -22.81
C ARG A 8 4.38 -19.93 -22.52
N TRP A 9 3.66 -19.06 -23.20
CA TRP A 9 3.76 -17.60 -23.08
C TRP A 9 2.39 -16.97 -22.85
N ILE A 10 2.38 -15.83 -22.15
CA ILE A 10 1.24 -14.89 -22.06
C ILE A 10 1.77 -13.45 -22.25
N LYS A 11 2.88 -13.15 -21.56
CA LYS A 11 3.76 -11.96 -21.73
C LYS A 11 5.21 -12.29 -21.34
N PHE A 12 5.38 -13.26 -20.44
CA PHE A 12 6.65 -13.85 -20.02
C PHE A 12 6.60 -15.36 -20.24
N GLU A 13 7.77 -16.01 -20.28
CA GLU A 13 7.91 -17.43 -20.57
C GLU A 13 7.74 -18.27 -19.28
N GLU A 14 6.92 -19.31 -19.33
CA GLU A 14 6.88 -20.40 -18.34
C GLU A 14 7.37 -21.69 -19.02
N LYS A 15 8.46 -22.30 -18.52
CA LYS A 15 9.02 -23.58 -19.00
C LYS A 15 8.64 -24.72 -18.07
N VAL A 16 8.46 -25.94 -18.59
CA VAL A 16 8.36 -27.15 -17.76
C VAL A 16 9.74 -27.49 -17.20
N GLU A 17 9.85 -27.72 -15.89
CA GLU A 17 11.15 -27.93 -15.24
C GLU A 17 11.71 -29.35 -15.51
N LYS A 18 13.05 -29.46 -15.56
CA LYS A 18 13.81 -30.71 -15.77
C LYS A 18 13.56 -31.68 -14.59
N GLY A 19 12.46 -32.43 -14.67
CA GLY A 19 11.90 -33.23 -13.57
C GLY A 19 10.41 -33.55 -13.76
N GLY A 20 9.69 -32.73 -14.54
CA GLY A 20 8.50 -33.20 -15.28
C GLY A 20 7.12 -32.94 -14.68
N GLU A 21 6.97 -32.42 -13.45
CA GLU A 21 5.64 -32.18 -12.83
C GLU A 21 5.33 -30.70 -12.51
N ARG A 22 6.20 -29.76 -12.92
CA ARG A 22 6.11 -28.36 -12.50
C ARG A 22 6.41 -27.36 -13.62
N TRP A 23 5.60 -26.30 -13.66
CA TRP A 23 5.86 -25.06 -14.40
C TRP A 23 6.82 -24.16 -13.62
N SER A 24 7.81 -23.57 -14.32
CA SER A 24 8.73 -22.59 -13.77
C SER A 24 8.01 -21.33 -13.26
N LYS A 25 8.75 -20.46 -12.57
CA LYS A 25 8.33 -19.04 -12.54
C LYS A 25 8.29 -18.48 -13.97
N PRO A 26 7.37 -17.54 -14.24
CA PRO A 26 7.48 -16.61 -15.36
C PRO A 26 8.81 -15.86 -15.33
N HIS A 27 9.47 -15.77 -16.49
CA HIS A 27 10.75 -15.08 -16.66
C HIS A 27 10.83 -14.40 -18.03
N VAL A 28 11.73 -13.43 -18.18
CA VAL A 28 12.03 -12.85 -19.49
C VAL A 28 12.65 -13.94 -20.37
N ALA A 29 12.17 -14.07 -21.61
CA ALA A 29 12.62 -15.10 -22.53
C ALA A 29 14.04 -14.79 -23.03
N THR A 30 15.02 -15.57 -22.57
CA THR A 30 16.38 -15.54 -23.12
C THR A 30 16.42 -16.30 -24.45
N LEU A 31 16.56 -15.59 -25.57
CA LEU A 31 16.67 -16.15 -26.92
C LEU A 31 18.10 -16.04 -27.44
N SER A 32 18.50 -16.94 -28.34
CA SER A 32 19.75 -16.75 -29.08
C SER A 32 19.51 -15.90 -30.34
N LEU A 33 20.42 -14.97 -30.63
CA LEU A 33 20.41 -14.18 -31.87
C LEU A 33 20.39 -15.10 -33.11
N HIS A 34 21.12 -16.23 -33.04
CA HIS A 34 21.15 -17.24 -34.10
C HIS A 34 19.78 -17.86 -34.37
N SER A 35 18.99 -18.19 -33.34
CA SER A 35 17.64 -18.73 -33.53
C SER A 35 16.65 -17.75 -34.16
N LEU A 36 16.86 -16.43 -34.01
CA LEU A 36 16.06 -15.42 -34.71
C LEU A 36 16.41 -15.36 -36.21
N PHE A 37 17.69 -15.48 -36.57
CA PHE A 37 18.11 -15.58 -37.98
C PHE A 37 17.73 -16.92 -38.63
N GLU A 38 17.84 -18.05 -37.91
CA GLU A 38 17.30 -19.34 -38.40
C GLU A 38 15.78 -19.25 -38.58
N LEU A 39 15.04 -18.58 -37.67
CA LEU A 39 13.59 -18.33 -37.83
C LEU A 39 13.27 -17.45 -39.05
N LYS A 40 14.00 -16.34 -39.26
CA LYS A 40 13.84 -15.50 -40.46
C LYS A 40 14.00 -16.32 -41.73
N THR A 41 15.04 -17.16 -41.79
CA THR A 41 15.30 -18.09 -42.91
C THR A 41 14.17 -19.13 -43.07
N CYS A 42 13.59 -19.62 -41.98
CA CYS A 42 12.45 -20.53 -42.01
C CYS A 42 11.19 -19.88 -42.58
N ILE A 43 10.91 -18.61 -42.25
CA ILE A 43 9.75 -17.86 -42.78
C ILE A 43 9.99 -17.42 -44.23
N GLU A 44 11.21 -17.06 -44.61
CA GLU A 44 11.58 -16.72 -46.00
C GLU A 44 11.32 -17.88 -46.98
N ARG A 45 11.70 -19.11 -46.57
CA ARG A 45 11.70 -20.31 -47.42
C ARG A 45 10.51 -21.25 -47.21
N GLY A 46 9.84 -21.17 -46.06
CA GLY A 46 8.72 -22.03 -45.70
C GLY A 46 7.42 -21.73 -46.46
N THR A 47 6.43 -22.60 -46.28
CA THR A 47 5.07 -22.36 -46.79
C THR A 47 4.34 -21.40 -45.85
N ILE A 48 3.80 -20.32 -46.39
CA ILE A 48 3.01 -19.33 -45.64
C ILE A 48 1.59 -19.31 -46.21
N MET A 49 0.59 -19.52 -45.35
CA MET A 49 -0.82 -19.44 -45.72
C MET A 49 -1.53 -18.42 -44.82
N LEU A 50 -2.06 -17.35 -45.41
CA LEU A 50 -2.76 -16.29 -44.68
C LEU A 50 -4.25 -16.35 -44.97
N ASP A 51 -5.05 -16.13 -43.93
CA ASP A 51 -6.53 -16.16 -43.94
C ASP A 51 -7.14 -17.45 -44.50
N LEU A 52 -6.57 -18.59 -44.11
CA LEU A 52 -7.07 -19.91 -44.48
C LEU A 52 -8.40 -20.23 -43.77
N GLU A 53 -9.38 -20.73 -44.53
CA GLU A 53 -10.64 -21.26 -44.03
C GLU A 53 -10.52 -22.77 -43.75
N ALA A 54 -10.23 -23.15 -42.50
CA ALA A 54 -10.20 -24.56 -42.08
C ALA A 54 -10.95 -24.74 -40.75
N SER A 55 -11.87 -25.71 -40.71
CA SER A 55 -12.77 -25.96 -39.58
C SER A 55 -12.23 -27.00 -38.58
N THR A 56 -11.36 -27.90 -39.03
CA THR A 56 -10.83 -29.01 -38.22
C THR A 56 -9.33 -29.20 -38.43
N LEU A 57 -8.65 -29.80 -37.44
CA LEU A 57 -7.21 -30.04 -37.52
C LEU A 57 -6.79 -30.98 -38.68
N PRO A 58 -7.51 -32.07 -39.02
CA PRO A 58 -7.17 -32.89 -40.18
C PRO A 58 -7.24 -32.11 -41.50
N GLN A 59 -8.31 -31.34 -41.73
CA GLN A 59 -8.48 -30.48 -42.90
C GLN A 59 -7.33 -29.46 -43.02
N LEU A 60 -6.97 -28.82 -41.92
CA LEU A 60 -5.86 -27.87 -41.85
C LEU A 60 -4.52 -28.53 -42.20
N VAL A 61 -4.23 -29.71 -41.64
CA VAL A 61 -2.98 -30.45 -41.90
C VAL A 61 -2.91 -30.93 -43.35
N GLU A 62 -4.02 -31.41 -43.92
CA GLU A 62 -4.10 -31.87 -45.31
C GLU A 62 -3.76 -30.75 -46.31
N VAL A 63 -4.43 -29.60 -46.20
CA VAL A 63 -4.20 -28.43 -47.07
C VAL A 63 -2.74 -27.92 -46.99
N ILE A 64 -2.13 -27.92 -45.80
CA ILE A 64 -0.71 -27.57 -45.65
C ILE A 64 0.18 -28.59 -46.37
N THR A 65 -0.09 -29.90 -46.24
CA THR A 65 0.71 -30.93 -46.91
C THR A 65 0.57 -30.93 -48.43
N ASP A 66 -0.63 -30.67 -48.97
CA ASP A 66 -0.82 -30.62 -50.43
C ASP A 66 -0.14 -29.40 -51.04
N SER A 67 -0.26 -28.22 -50.42
CA SER A 67 0.48 -27.03 -50.88
C SER A 67 2.00 -27.20 -50.79
N GLN A 68 2.51 -27.95 -49.79
CA GLN A 68 3.93 -28.33 -49.71
C GLN A 68 4.37 -29.27 -50.84
N ILE A 69 3.49 -30.13 -51.35
CA ILE A 69 3.75 -31.04 -52.48
C ILE A 69 3.69 -30.27 -53.81
N GLU A 70 2.70 -29.40 -54.01
CA GLU A 70 2.58 -28.52 -55.18
C GLU A 70 3.82 -27.60 -55.35
N ASN A 71 4.31 -27.04 -54.24
CA ASN A 71 5.53 -26.22 -54.22
C ASN A 71 6.83 -27.06 -54.31
N GLY A 72 6.75 -28.38 -54.46
CA GLY A 72 7.92 -29.27 -54.56
C GLY A 72 8.77 -29.38 -53.29
N GLN A 73 8.27 -28.89 -52.14
CA GLN A 73 8.99 -28.91 -50.86
C GLN A 73 8.93 -30.28 -50.18
N LEU A 74 7.86 -31.06 -50.44
CA LEU A 74 7.61 -32.38 -49.87
C LEU A 74 7.38 -33.43 -50.97
N LYS A 75 8.01 -34.61 -50.84
CA LYS A 75 7.76 -35.78 -51.69
C LYS A 75 6.39 -36.38 -51.36
N ALA A 76 5.59 -36.73 -52.37
CA ALA A 76 4.24 -37.28 -52.17
C ALA A 76 4.22 -38.53 -51.25
N ASP A 77 5.21 -39.43 -51.39
CA ASP A 77 5.41 -40.65 -50.58
C ASP A 77 5.61 -40.41 -49.05
N LEU A 78 5.71 -39.13 -48.65
CA LEU A 78 5.87 -38.69 -47.27
C LEU A 78 4.61 -38.02 -46.70
N LYS A 79 3.56 -37.73 -47.50
CA LYS A 79 2.30 -37.09 -47.05
C LYS A 79 1.73 -37.81 -45.83
N ASP A 80 1.46 -39.11 -45.97
CA ASP A 80 0.88 -39.94 -44.90
C ASP A 80 1.71 -39.92 -43.61
N LYS A 81 3.04 -39.92 -43.72
CA LYS A 81 3.97 -39.91 -42.58
C LYS A 81 3.96 -38.57 -41.85
N VAL A 82 3.87 -37.46 -42.58
CA VAL A 82 3.73 -36.11 -42.03
C VAL A 82 2.35 -35.95 -41.36
N MET A 83 1.26 -36.29 -42.06
CA MET A 83 -0.10 -36.24 -41.52
C MET A 83 -0.24 -37.08 -40.25
N TYR A 84 0.24 -38.32 -40.26
CA TYR A 84 0.23 -39.23 -39.10
C TYR A 84 1.04 -38.71 -37.90
N THR A 85 2.07 -37.88 -38.15
CA THR A 85 2.90 -37.28 -37.10
C THR A 85 2.21 -36.05 -36.49
N LEU A 86 1.64 -35.17 -37.32
CA LEU A 86 0.93 -33.98 -36.87
C LEU A 86 -0.39 -34.31 -36.15
N LEU A 87 -1.12 -35.32 -36.62
CA LEU A 87 -2.37 -35.79 -36.00
C LEU A 87 -2.15 -36.74 -34.80
N ARG A 88 -0.96 -36.74 -34.17
CA ARG A 88 -0.75 -37.43 -32.89
C ARG A 88 -1.43 -36.70 -31.74
N LYS A 89 -1.80 -37.47 -30.71
CA LYS A 89 -2.35 -36.92 -29.47
C LYS A 89 -1.34 -36.01 -28.78
N HIS A 90 -1.86 -34.89 -28.29
CA HIS A 90 -1.13 -33.87 -27.55
C HIS A 90 -1.29 -34.11 -26.04
N ARG A 91 -0.17 -33.96 -25.30
CA ARG A 91 -0.06 -34.29 -23.89
C ARG A 91 0.34 -33.06 -23.08
N HIS A 92 -0.67 -32.53 -22.40
CA HIS A 92 -0.57 -31.40 -21.48
C HIS A 92 -0.21 -31.84 -20.05
N GLN A 93 0.41 -30.94 -19.29
CA GLN A 93 0.84 -31.18 -17.90
C GLN A 93 -0.29 -31.67 -16.98
N THR A 94 -1.50 -31.15 -17.14
CA THR A 94 -2.63 -31.46 -16.25
C THR A 94 -3.22 -32.87 -16.43
N LYS A 95 -2.85 -33.60 -17.48
CA LYS A 95 -3.24 -35.02 -17.68
C LYS A 95 -2.31 -35.96 -16.89
N LYS A 96 -2.61 -36.16 -15.59
CA LYS A 96 -1.95 -37.15 -14.72
C LYS A 96 -1.86 -38.52 -15.41
N SER A 97 -0.75 -39.24 -15.21
CA SER A 97 -0.72 -40.68 -15.45
C SER A 97 -1.56 -41.41 -14.39
N ASN A 98 -2.07 -42.60 -14.71
CA ASN A 98 -3.03 -43.33 -13.86
C ASN A 98 -2.42 -43.96 -12.57
N PHE A 99 -1.18 -43.63 -12.21
CA PHE A 99 -0.59 -44.07 -10.95
C PHE A 99 -1.06 -43.21 -9.78
N ARG A 100 -1.95 -43.79 -8.95
CA ARG A 100 -2.57 -43.12 -7.81
C ARG A 100 -1.56 -42.88 -6.68
N SER A 101 -1.24 -41.62 -6.41
CA SER A 101 -0.69 -41.24 -5.10
C SER A 101 -1.78 -41.35 -4.02
N LEU A 102 -1.45 -41.99 -2.89
CA LEU A 102 -2.39 -42.28 -1.79
C LEU A 102 -3.01 -41.02 -1.16
N ALA A 103 -2.37 -39.85 -1.32
CA ALA A 103 -2.78 -38.59 -0.70
C ALA A 103 -4.14 -38.02 -1.18
N ASP A 104 -4.68 -38.49 -2.31
CA ASP A 104 -5.99 -38.03 -2.81
C ASP A 104 -7.19 -38.84 -2.26
N ILE A 105 -6.95 -39.96 -1.53
CA ILE A 105 -8.03 -40.81 -0.95
C ILE A 105 -8.87 -40.04 0.09
N GLY A 106 -8.28 -39.12 0.86
CA GLY A 106 -9.00 -38.37 1.90
C GLY A 106 -10.05 -37.38 1.38
N LYS A 107 -10.09 -37.08 0.08
CA LYS A 107 -10.96 -36.02 -0.50
C LYS A 107 -12.28 -36.53 -1.09
N THR A 108 -12.38 -37.83 -1.38
CA THR A 108 -13.59 -38.42 -1.99
C THR A 108 -14.72 -38.61 -0.97
N VAL A 109 -14.40 -38.77 0.32
CA VAL A 109 -15.38 -39.01 1.39
C VAL A 109 -16.35 -37.83 1.56
N SER A 110 -15.86 -36.59 1.44
CA SER A 110 -16.66 -35.36 1.63
C SER A 110 -17.68 -35.07 0.51
N SER A 111 -17.80 -35.94 -0.50
CA SER A 111 -18.70 -35.74 -1.66
C SER A 111 -19.90 -36.70 -1.68
N ALA A 112 -20.02 -37.61 -0.70
CA ALA A 112 -21.06 -38.65 -0.69
C ALA A 112 -22.48 -38.14 -0.37
N SER A 113 -22.64 -36.92 0.16
CA SER A 113 -23.91 -36.36 0.66
C SER A 113 -24.85 -35.79 -0.41
N ARG A 114 -24.66 -36.10 -1.69
CA ARG A 114 -25.52 -35.63 -2.81
C ARG A 114 -25.89 -36.73 -3.82
N LEU A 115 -25.99 -37.98 -3.35
CA LEU A 115 -26.33 -39.15 -4.19
C LEU A 115 -27.73 -39.73 -3.92
N PHE A 116 -28.64 -38.96 -3.31
CA PHE A 116 -30.03 -39.35 -3.06
C PHE A 116 -31.03 -38.36 -3.68
N SER A 117 -31.10 -38.35 -5.02
CA SER A 117 -32.21 -37.77 -5.79
C SER A 117 -32.25 -38.40 -7.18
N ASN A 118 -33.45 -38.75 -7.65
CA ASN A 118 -33.76 -39.40 -8.93
C ASN A 118 -33.21 -40.84 -9.07
N GLN A 119 -34.00 -41.77 -8.55
CA GLN A 119 -34.03 -43.18 -8.94
C GLN A 119 -34.87 -43.31 -10.22
N ASP A 120 -34.33 -43.92 -11.27
CA ASP A 120 -35.12 -44.37 -12.42
C ASP A 120 -34.46 -45.58 -13.10
N ASN A 121 -35.24 -46.39 -13.81
CA ASN A 121 -34.92 -47.80 -14.03
C ASN A 121 -33.88 -48.11 -15.14
N GLY A 122 -32.95 -49.03 -14.84
CA GLY A 122 -32.03 -49.64 -15.84
C GLY A 122 -31.08 -50.67 -15.22
N SER A 123 -31.21 -51.95 -15.59
CA SER A 123 -30.42 -53.05 -15.04
C SER A 123 -28.98 -53.13 -15.61
N PRO A 124 -27.96 -53.48 -14.81
CA PRO A 124 -26.56 -53.48 -15.24
C PRO A 124 -26.14 -54.76 -15.97
N THR A 125 -25.89 -54.69 -17.28
CA THR A 125 -25.21 -55.76 -18.04
C THR A 125 -23.72 -55.45 -18.23
N THR A 126 -22.84 -56.27 -17.65
CA THR A 126 -21.39 -56.14 -17.75
C THR A 126 -20.87 -56.49 -19.15
N ALA A 127 -20.44 -55.48 -19.91
CA ALA A 127 -19.78 -55.67 -21.21
C ALA A 127 -18.26 -55.42 -21.12
N ARG A 128 -17.47 -56.48 -21.33
CA ARG A 128 -16.00 -56.43 -21.50
C ARG A 128 -15.64 -55.46 -22.64
N ARG A 129 -14.85 -54.40 -22.36
CA ARG A 129 -14.21 -53.60 -23.42
C ARG A 129 -12.82 -54.13 -23.70
N ASN A 130 -12.62 -54.65 -24.91
CA ASN A 130 -11.36 -55.24 -25.36
C ASN A 130 -10.25 -54.19 -25.56
N LEU A 131 -9.00 -54.58 -25.34
CA LEU A 131 -7.82 -53.74 -25.53
C LEU A 131 -7.39 -53.68 -27.02
N THR A 132 -8.20 -53.05 -27.87
CA THR A 132 -7.87 -52.78 -29.29
C THR A 132 -8.43 -51.45 -29.79
N SER A 133 -7.88 -50.33 -29.30
CA SER A 133 -8.25 -48.98 -29.76
C SER A 133 -7.38 -48.51 -30.94
N ASN A 134 -7.89 -48.57 -32.17
CA ASN A 134 -7.26 -47.93 -33.33
C ASN A 134 -7.19 -46.40 -33.11
N SER A 135 -5.98 -45.82 -33.22
CA SER A 135 -5.65 -44.57 -32.51
C SER A 135 -5.96 -43.27 -33.25
N LEU A 136 -6.95 -43.23 -34.15
CA LEU A 136 -7.22 -42.08 -35.04
C LEU A 136 -8.55 -41.36 -34.74
N ASN A 137 -9.59 -42.05 -34.27
CA ASN A 137 -10.97 -41.51 -34.24
C ASN A 137 -11.35 -40.85 -32.90
N ASP A 138 -10.44 -40.06 -32.30
CA ASP A 138 -10.62 -39.50 -30.94
C ASP A 138 -10.40 -37.97 -30.87
N PHE A 139 -10.45 -37.30 -32.02
CA PHE A 139 -10.57 -35.84 -32.12
C PHE A 139 -12.05 -35.47 -32.10
N SER A 140 -12.58 -35.13 -30.92
CA SER A 140 -13.94 -34.57 -30.79
C SER A 140 -13.86 -33.05 -30.64
N ASP A 141 -14.70 -32.33 -31.38
CA ASP A 141 -14.77 -30.86 -31.34
C ASP A 141 -15.31 -30.31 -30.00
N LYS A 142 -15.80 -31.18 -29.11
CA LYS A 142 -16.32 -30.79 -27.79
C LYS A 142 -15.16 -30.80 -26.77
N PRO A 143 -14.88 -29.66 -26.10
CA PRO A 143 -13.77 -29.57 -25.16
C PRO A 143 -13.94 -30.53 -23.97
N GLU A 144 -12.83 -31.11 -23.52
CA GLU A 144 -12.83 -32.09 -22.44
C GLU A 144 -13.29 -31.47 -21.12
N LYS A 145 -14.01 -32.26 -20.31
CA LYS A 145 -14.51 -31.85 -18.97
C LYS A 145 -13.41 -31.42 -17.99
N ASP A 146 -12.15 -31.74 -18.26
CA ASP A 146 -11.01 -31.36 -17.42
C ASP A 146 -10.28 -30.11 -17.95
N GLN A 147 -10.22 -29.87 -19.26
CA GLN A 147 -9.83 -28.56 -19.83
C GLN A 147 -10.75 -27.45 -19.29
N LEU A 148 -12.06 -27.69 -19.27
CA LEU A 148 -13.09 -26.77 -18.74
C LEU A 148 -12.96 -26.48 -17.23
N LYS A 149 -12.29 -27.35 -16.46
CA LYS A 149 -12.04 -27.16 -15.01
C LYS A 149 -10.69 -26.52 -14.71
N ASN A 150 -9.86 -26.26 -15.73
CA ASN A 150 -8.50 -25.79 -15.51
C ASN A 150 -8.49 -24.40 -14.86
N LYS A 151 -7.80 -24.27 -13.72
CA LYS A 151 -7.64 -23.01 -12.99
C LYS A 151 -6.90 -21.94 -13.80
N PHE A 152 -6.19 -22.34 -14.87
CA PHE A 152 -5.51 -21.43 -15.79
C PHE A 152 -6.47 -20.50 -16.53
N MET A 153 -7.71 -20.94 -16.87
CA MET A 153 -8.75 -20.10 -17.50
C MET A 153 -8.94 -18.75 -16.80
N LYS A 154 -8.91 -18.73 -15.46
CA LYS A 154 -9.15 -17.51 -14.67
C LYS A 154 -8.00 -16.49 -14.71
N LYS A 155 -6.93 -16.77 -15.46
CA LYS A 155 -5.78 -15.87 -15.67
C LYS A 155 -5.72 -15.30 -17.10
N LEU A 156 -6.50 -15.82 -18.04
CA LEU A 156 -6.55 -15.32 -19.41
C LEU A 156 -7.57 -14.18 -19.51
N PRO A 157 -7.41 -13.22 -20.45
CA PRO A 157 -8.50 -12.32 -20.82
C PRO A 157 -9.66 -13.12 -21.45
N ARG A 158 -10.86 -12.52 -21.49
CA ARG A 158 -12.06 -13.21 -21.98
C ARG A 158 -11.99 -13.52 -23.48
N ASP A 159 -11.37 -12.62 -24.22
CA ASP A 159 -11.29 -12.62 -25.68
C ASP A 159 -9.87 -13.06 -26.12
N ALA A 160 -9.35 -14.11 -25.47
CA ALA A 160 -8.05 -14.69 -25.77
C ALA A 160 -8.12 -15.57 -27.03
N GLU A 161 -7.13 -15.44 -27.92
CA GLU A 161 -6.89 -16.36 -29.03
C GLU A 161 -5.52 -17.05 -28.85
N ALA A 162 -5.39 -18.28 -29.35
CA ALA A 162 -4.18 -19.10 -29.23
C ALA A 162 -3.31 -19.07 -30.50
N SER A 163 -1.99 -19.05 -30.29
CA SER A 163 -0.96 -19.28 -31.30
C SER A 163 -0.24 -20.58 -30.96
N ASN A 164 -0.43 -21.62 -31.77
CA ASN A 164 0.17 -22.94 -31.53
C ASN A 164 1.50 -23.08 -32.26
N VAL A 165 2.50 -23.65 -31.59
CA VAL A 165 3.86 -23.81 -32.12
C VAL A 165 4.29 -25.27 -31.95
N LEU A 166 4.32 -26.00 -33.07
CA LEU A 166 4.64 -27.43 -33.13
C LEU A 166 6.06 -27.63 -33.69
N VAL A 167 6.94 -28.23 -32.89
CA VAL A 167 8.36 -28.43 -33.23
C VAL A 167 8.82 -29.85 -32.93
N GLY A 168 9.44 -30.53 -33.91
CA GLY A 168 9.99 -31.88 -33.71
C GLY A 168 11.11 -32.25 -34.69
N GLU A 169 11.82 -33.33 -34.38
CA GLU A 169 12.72 -34.01 -35.33
C GLU A 169 12.11 -35.35 -35.76
N VAL A 170 12.34 -35.74 -37.03
CA VAL A 170 11.83 -36.99 -37.62
C VAL A 170 12.87 -37.65 -38.53
N ASP A 171 12.84 -38.98 -38.55
CA ASP A 171 13.81 -39.84 -39.25
C ASP A 171 13.64 -39.89 -40.78
N PHE A 172 12.53 -39.38 -41.31
CA PHE A 172 12.07 -39.63 -42.70
C PHE A 172 12.03 -38.38 -43.60
N LEU A 173 12.44 -37.22 -43.10
CA LEU A 173 12.53 -35.98 -43.89
C LEU A 173 14.00 -35.67 -44.21
N ASP A 174 14.30 -35.47 -45.49
CA ASP A 174 15.62 -35.00 -45.96
C ASP A 174 15.81 -33.50 -45.72
N SER A 175 14.71 -32.74 -45.72
CA SER A 175 14.61 -31.28 -45.64
C SER A 175 13.69 -30.85 -44.49
N PRO A 176 13.85 -29.65 -43.90
CA PRO A 176 12.93 -29.15 -42.90
C PRO A 176 11.59 -28.75 -43.52
N PHE A 177 10.51 -29.38 -43.06
CA PHE A 177 9.13 -28.99 -43.33
C PHE A 177 8.77 -27.80 -42.44
N VAL A 178 8.39 -26.67 -43.06
CA VAL A 178 8.08 -25.41 -42.37
C VAL A 178 6.77 -24.84 -42.89
N ALA A 179 5.82 -24.61 -41.99
CA ALA A 179 4.55 -23.94 -42.29
C ALA A 179 4.22 -22.86 -41.25
N PHE A 180 3.81 -21.68 -41.71
CA PHE A 180 3.17 -20.65 -40.89
C PHE A 180 1.77 -20.37 -41.45
N VAL A 181 0.75 -20.51 -40.61
CA VAL A 181 -0.65 -20.35 -41.01
C VAL A 181 -1.38 -19.36 -40.10
N ARG A 182 -2.06 -18.39 -40.72
CA ARG A 182 -3.12 -17.59 -40.09
C ARG A 182 -4.47 -18.09 -40.59
N LEU A 183 -5.36 -18.48 -39.68
CA LEU A 183 -6.75 -18.80 -40.03
C LEU A 183 -7.56 -17.50 -40.23
N GLN A 184 -8.58 -17.53 -41.08
CA GLN A 184 -9.46 -16.36 -41.32
C GLN A 184 -10.31 -16.01 -40.09
N GLN A 185 -10.73 -17.01 -39.33
CA GLN A 185 -11.43 -16.90 -38.05
C GLN A 185 -10.72 -17.80 -37.03
N ALA A 186 -10.82 -17.50 -35.73
CA ALA A 186 -10.19 -18.32 -34.70
C ALA A 186 -11.04 -19.57 -34.40
N VAL A 187 -10.45 -20.76 -34.53
CA VAL A 187 -11.18 -22.05 -34.55
C VAL A 187 -10.76 -22.96 -33.39
N MET A 188 -11.73 -23.67 -32.81
CA MET A 188 -11.53 -24.63 -31.73
C MET A 188 -10.91 -25.94 -32.24
N LEU A 189 -9.59 -25.96 -32.48
CA LEU A 189 -8.84 -27.13 -32.97
C LEU A 189 -8.63 -28.23 -31.90
N GLY A 190 -9.70 -28.62 -31.20
CA GLY A 190 -9.76 -29.76 -30.29
C GLY A 190 -8.74 -29.72 -29.14
N ALA A 191 -7.92 -30.77 -29.06
CA ALA A 191 -7.00 -31.03 -27.94
C ALA A 191 -5.57 -30.49 -28.17
N LEU A 192 -5.39 -29.45 -29.01
CA LEU A 192 -4.09 -28.78 -29.21
C LEU A 192 -3.62 -27.95 -28.00
N THR A 193 -4.56 -27.46 -27.19
CA THR A 193 -4.34 -26.50 -26.10
C THR A 193 -4.75 -27.06 -24.72
N GLU A 194 -4.04 -26.66 -23.65
CA GLU A 194 -4.35 -27.08 -22.26
C GLU A 194 -5.75 -26.61 -21.79
N VAL A 195 -6.30 -25.62 -22.48
CA VAL A 195 -7.44 -24.79 -22.09
C VAL A 195 -8.25 -24.48 -23.36
N PRO A 196 -9.60 -24.46 -23.33
CA PRO A 196 -10.40 -24.33 -24.54
C PRO A 196 -10.41 -22.88 -25.02
N VAL A 197 -9.35 -22.52 -25.75
CA VAL A 197 -9.10 -21.23 -26.41
C VAL A 197 -9.09 -21.47 -27.92
N PRO A 198 -9.78 -20.66 -28.74
CA PRO A 198 -9.76 -20.81 -30.19
C PRO A 198 -8.37 -20.47 -30.73
N THR A 199 -7.89 -21.24 -31.70
CA THR A 199 -6.59 -21.05 -32.35
C THR A 199 -6.73 -20.12 -33.55
N ARG A 200 -5.85 -19.11 -33.64
CA ARG A 200 -5.77 -18.17 -34.77
C ARG A 200 -4.55 -18.39 -35.64
N PHE A 201 -3.43 -18.76 -35.02
CA PHE A 201 -2.15 -18.98 -35.69
C PHE A 201 -1.61 -20.38 -35.39
N LEU A 202 -0.95 -20.98 -36.38
CA LEU A 202 -0.25 -22.26 -36.27
C LEU A 202 1.12 -22.15 -36.96
N PHE A 203 2.19 -22.40 -36.22
CA PHE A 203 3.53 -22.62 -36.77
C PHE A 203 3.93 -24.09 -36.61
N VAL A 204 4.48 -24.67 -37.67
CA VAL A 204 4.94 -26.07 -37.70
C VAL A 204 6.37 -26.13 -38.23
N LEU A 205 7.24 -26.82 -37.51
CA LEU A 205 8.64 -27.08 -37.87
C LEU A 205 8.97 -28.55 -37.58
N LEU A 206 9.12 -29.36 -38.64
CA LEU A 206 9.60 -30.74 -38.56
C LEU A 206 10.90 -30.87 -39.36
N GLY A 207 11.98 -31.27 -38.72
CA GLY A 207 13.30 -31.36 -39.37
C GLY A 207 13.97 -32.74 -39.28
N PRO A 208 15.02 -32.98 -40.08
CA PRO A 208 15.89 -34.15 -39.94
C PRO A 208 16.54 -34.22 -38.55
N LYS A 209 16.93 -35.43 -38.14
CA LYS A 209 17.61 -35.68 -36.87
C LYS A 209 18.92 -34.92 -36.71
N GLY A 210 19.21 -34.51 -35.47
CA GLY A 210 20.50 -33.96 -35.05
C GLY A 210 20.51 -32.45 -34.80
N LYS A 211 19.46 -31.71 -35.22
CA LYS A 211 19.29 -30.28 -34.93
C LYS A 211 18.26 -29.95 -33.84
N ALA A 212 17.75 -30.93 -33.10
CA ALA A 212 16.67 -30.79 -32.10
C ALA A 212 16.74 -29.55 -31.19
N LYS A 213 17.93 -29.16 -30.70
CA LYS A 213 18.11 -27.94 -29.89
C LYS A 213 17.85 -26.64 -30.67
N SER A 214 18.36 -26.53 -31.90
CA SER A 214 18.15 -25.37 -32.76
C SER A 214 16.66 -25.23 -33.11
N TYR A 215 16.01 -26.33 -33.48
CA TYR A 215 14.57 -26.33 -33.74
C TYR A 215 13.74 -25.90 -32.51
N HIS A 216 14.08 -26.37 -31.31
CA HIS A 216 13.40 -25.94 -30.07
C HIS A 216 13.58 -24.44 -29.81
N GLU A 217 14.78 -23.90 -30.01
CA GLU A 217 15.05 -22.46 -29.88
C GLU A 217 14.34 -21.61 -30.95
N ILE A 218 14.24 -22.07 -32.20
CA ILE A 218 13.41 -21.43 -33.25
C ILE A 218 11.93 -21.40 -32.82
N GLY A 219 11.43 -22.48 -32.23
CA GLY A 219 10.08 -22.54 -31.64
C GLY A 219 9.88 -21.53 -30.51
N ARG A 220 10.85 -21.40 -29.60
CA ARG A 220 10.83 -20.37 -28.54
C ARG A 220 10.88 -18.96 -29.11
N ALA A 221 11.65 -18.74 -30.17
CA ALA A 221 11.76 -17.45 -30.84
C ALA A 221 10.41 -17.00 -31.42
N ILE A 222 9.75 -17.84 -32.24
CA ILE A 222 8.44 -17.47 -32.82
C ILE A 222 7.35 -17.33 -31.77
N ALA A 223 7.35 -18.16 -30.72
CA ALA A 223 6.40 -18.03 -29.62
C ALA A 223 6.59 -16.73 -28.81
N THR A 224 7.83 -16.25 -28.69
CA THR A 224 8.16 -14.98 -28.04
C THR A 224 7.77 -13.79 -28.92
N LEU A 225 8.08 -13.84 -30.23
CA LEU A 225 7.63 -12.86 -31.23
C LEU A 225 6.10 -12.70 -31.23
N MET A 226 5.35 -13.81 -31.31
CA MET A 226 3.87 -13.79 -31.26
C MET A 226 3.29 -13.28 -29.93
N SER A 227 4.13 -13.09 -28.91
CA SER A 227 3.77 -12.52 -27.59
C SER A 227 4.14 -11.04 -27.42
N ASP A 228 4.89 -10.42 -28.35
CA ASP A 228 5.15 -8.98 -28.34
C ASP A 228 4.01 -8.21 -29.04
N GLU A 229 3.62 -7.08 -28.45
CA GLU A 229 2.46 -6.29 -28.88
C GLU A 229 2.63 -5.65 -30.27
N VAL A 230 3.86 -5.50 -30.79
CA VAL A 230 4.15 -4.93 -32.12
C VAL A 230 4.12 -6.03 -33.19
N PHE A 231 4.86 -7.11 -33.01
CA PHE A 231 4.89 -8.21 -33.98
C PHE A 231 3.51 -8.90 -34.11
N HIS A 232 2.78 -9.02 -33.01
CA HIS A 232 1.39 -9.48 -33.00
C HIS A 232 0.49 -8.58 -33.88
N ASP A 233 0.59 -7.26 -33.72
CA ASP A 233 -0.11 -6.23 -34.52
C ASP A 233 0.15 -6.40 -36.03
N ILE A 234 1.40 -6.75 -36.40
CA ILE A 234 1.83 -7.00 -37.77
C ILE A 234 1.29 -8.35 -38.28
N ALA A 235 1.34 -9.41 -37.47
CA ALA A 235 0.88 -10.75 -37.86
C ALA A 235 -0.62 -10.81 -38.19
N TYR A 236 -1.46 -9.95 -37.60
CA TYR A 236 -2.86 -9.79 -38.04
C TYR A 236 -3.03 -8.96 -39.32
N LYS A 237 -2.17 -7.95 -39.55
CA LYS A 237 -2.30 -7.00 -40.67
C LYS A 237 -1.59 -7.45 -41.95
N ALA A 238 -0.63 -8.37 -41.83
CA ALA A 238 0.15 -8.90 -42.94
C ALA A 238 -0.75 -9.47 -44.04
N LYS A 239 -0.44 -9.15 -45.29
CA LYS A 239 -1.02 -9.71 -46.52
C LYS A 239 0.01 -10.56 -47.28
N ASN A 240 1.29 -10.24 -47.13
CA ASN A 240 2.41 -10.86 -47.84
C ASN A 240 3.46 -11.41 -46.86
N ARG A 241 4.31 -12.32 -47.35
CA ARG A 241 5.46 -12.83 -46.58
C ARG A 241 6.46 -11.74 -46.17
N GLN A 242 6.56 -10.67 -46.98
CA GLN A 242 7.45 -9.53 -46.72
C GLN A 242 7.06 -8.77 -45.45
N ASP A 243 5.76 -8.65 -45.16
CA ASP A 243 5.25 -7.95 -43.98
C ASP A 243 5.67 -8.67 -42.69
N LEU A 244 5.66 -10.00 -42.69
CA LEU A 244 6.13 -10.83 -41.57
C LEU A 244 7.66 -10.77 -41.41
N LEU A 245 8.42 -10.71 -42.51
CA LEU A 245 9.87 -10.55 -42.47
C LEU A 245 10.27 -9.17 -41.95
N ALA A 246 9.58 -8.11 -42.39
CA ALA A 246 9.76 -6.75 -41.89
C ALA A 246 9.45 -6.64 -40.40
N GLY A 247 8.40 -7.32 -39.91
CA GLY A 247 8.11 -7.40 -38.47
C GLY A 247 9.17 -8.13 -37.65
N ILE A 248 9.88 -9.11 -38.22
CA ILE A 248 11.03 -9.74 -37.56
C ILE A 248 12.22 -8.79 -37.51
N ASP A 249 12.42 -7.98 -38.54
CA ASP A 249 13.49 -6.97 -38.57
C ASP A 249 13.22 -5.81 -37.61
N GLU A 250 11.98 -5.29 -37.55
CA GLU A 250 11.55 -4.30 -36.54
C GLU A 250 11.73 -4.85 -35.10
N PHE A 251 11.44 -6.13 -34.87
CA PHE A 251 11.72 -6.77 -33.58
C PHE A 251 13.22 -6.91 -33.30
N LEU A 252 14.04 -7.23 -34.30
CA LEU A 252 15.50 -7.33 -34.14
C LEU A 252 16.15 -5.99 -33.78
N ASP A 253 15.65 -4.88 -34.34
CA ASP A 253 16.10 -3.51 -34.00
C ASP A 253 15.75 -3.09 -32.55
N GLU A 254 14.79 -3.78 -31.90
CA GLU A 254 14.44 -3.57 -30.48
C GLU A 254 15.12 -4.58 -29.52
N VAL A 255 15.81 -5.61 -30.01
CA VAL A 255 16.43 -6.66 -29.18
C VAL A 255 17.76 -6.19 -28.56
N ILE A 256 17.81 -6.23 -27.23
CA ILE A 256 19.05 -6.00 -26.47
C ILE A 256 19.81 -7.33 -26.33
N VAL A 257 21.00 -7.41 -26.94
CA VAL A 257 21.90 -8.58 -26.85
C VAL A 257 22.70 -8.55 -25.54
N LEU A 258 22.76 -9.67 -24.83
CA LEU A 258 23.61 -9.86 -23.65
C LEU A 258 24.93 -10.55 -24.03
N PRO A 259 26.09 -10.14 -23.46
CA PRO A 259 27.37 -10.77 -23.76
C PRO A 259 27.47 -12.19 -23.17
N PRO A 260 27.89 -13.21 -23.94
CA PRO A 260 27.86 -14.61 -23.51
C PRO A 260 28.94 -14.99 -22.49
N GLY A 261 29.94 -14.12 -22.26
CA GLY A 261 31.05 -14.39 -21.34
C GLY A 261 30.74 -14.14 -19.86
N GLU A 262 29.73 -13.32 -19.55
CA GLU A 262 29.38 -12.91 -18.18
C GLU A 262 28.00 -13.43 -17.73
N TRP A 263 27.24 -14.08 -18.62
CA TRP A 263 25.85 -14.47 -18.39
C TRP A 263 25.57 -15.94 -18.73
N ASP A 264 25.09 -16.71 -17.75
CA ASP A 264 24.60 -18.08 -17.95
C ASP A 264 23.18 -18.09 -18.55
N PRO A 265 22.95 -18.67 -19.75
CA PRO A 265 21.63 -18.75 -20.38
C PRO A 265 20.53 -19.47 -19.57
N GLU A 266 20.87 -20.31 -18.58
CA GLU A 266 19.88 -20.94 -17.70
C GLU A 266 19.43 -20.03 -16.53
N ILE A 267 20.09 -18.88 -16.30
CA ILE A 267 19.67 -17.88 -15.31
C ILE A 267 18.39 -17.17 -15.78
N ARG A 268 17.31 -17.38 -15.01
CA ARG A 268 15.99 -16.79 -15.25
C ARG A 268 15.92 -15.36 -14.75
N ILE A 269 15.89 -14.38 -15.65
CA ILE A 269 15.66 -12.97 -15.35
C ILE A 269 14.22 -12.79 -14.82
N GLU A 270 14.05 -12.30 -13.59
CA GLU A 270 12.71 -11.97 -13.06
C GLU A 270 12.12 -10.74 -13.80
N PRO A 271 10.82 -10.73 -14.13
CA PRO A 271 10.19 -9.63 -14.86
C PRO A 271 10.34 -8.25 -14.20
N PRO A 272 10.47 -7.16 -14.99
CA PRO A 272 10.52 -5.80 -14.45
C PRO A 272 9.20 -5.42 -13.76
N LYS A 273 9.30 -4.68 -12.65
CA LYS A 273 8.14 -4.29 -11.80
C LYS A 273 7.08 -3.46 -12.55
N SER A 274 7.45 -2.84 -13.67
CA SER A 274 6.54 -2.14 -14.57
C SER A 274 7.09 -2.17 -16.01
N LEU A 275 6.29 -2.67 -16.96
CA LEU A 275 6.58 -2.54 -18.38
C LEU A 275 6.38 -1.08 -18.86
N PRO A 276 7.21 -0.58 -19.80
CA PRO A 276 6.92 0.66 -20.53
C PRO A 276 5.60 0.56 -21.32
N SER A 277 4.93 1.69 -21.55
CA SER A 277 3.74 1.76 -22.41
C SER A 277 4.14 1.77 -23.89
N PRO A 278 3.44 1.05 -24.79
CA PRO A 278 3.81 0.91 -26.20
C PRO A 278 3.93 2.25 -26.94
N ASP A 279 3.10 3.24 -26.61
CA ASP A 279 3.18 4.61 -27.16
C ASP A 279 4.57 5.25 -26.97
N LYS A 280 5.30 4.89 -25.91
CA LYS A 280 6.67 5.39 -25.67
C LYS A 280 7.73 4.68 -26.52
N ARG A 281 7.46 3.48 -27.02
CA ARG A 281 8.33 2.74 -27.94
C ARG A 281 8.10 3.24 -29.37
N LYS A 282 6.86 3.19 -29.86
CA LYS A 282 6.47 3.70 -31.20
C LYS A 282 6.88 5.17 -31.42
N ASN A 283 6.73 6.06 -30.44
CA ASN A 283 7.13 7.47 -30.55
C ASN A 283 8.65 7.73 -30.45
N MET A 284 9.49 6.70 -30.24
CA MET A 284 10.94 6.85 -30.20
C MET A 284 11.57 6.70 -31.59
N TYR A 285 10.98 5.85 -32.46
CA TYR A 285 11.45 5.56 -33.82
C TYR A 285 10.70 6.34 -34.91
N ALA A 286 9.48 6.84 -34.63
CA ALA A 286 8.70 7.66 -35.58
C ALA A 286 9.33 9.05 -35.79
N GLY A 287 10.34 9.11 -36.66
CA GLY A 287 11.06 10.31 -37.08
C GLY A 287 11.14 10.45 -38.60
N GLY A 288 10.00 10.47 -39.28
CA GLY A 288 9.94 10.59 -40.74
C GLY A 288 8.54 10.92 -41.25
N GLU A 289 8.37 12.19 -41.69
CA GLU A 289 7.31 12.75 -42.54
C GLU A 289 5.82 12.50 -42.16
N GLY A 290 4.91 13.23 -42.82
CA GLY A 290 3.54 13.41 -42.35
C GLY A 290 2.48 12.92 -43.33
N VAL A 291 1.37 12.41 -42.79
CA VAL A 291 0.11 12.22 -43.52
C VAL A 291 -0.97 13.05 -42.83
N GLN A 292 -1.47 14.06 -43.52
CA GLN A 292 -2.71 14.74 -43.13
C GLN A 292 -3.91 13.93 -43.63
N MET A 293 -4.90 13.74 -42.76
CA MET A 293 -6.30 13.70 -43.18
C MET A 293 -7.15 14.45 -42.16
N ASN A 294 -7.67 15.61 -42.57
CA ASN A 294 -8.81 16.24 -41.89
C ASN A 294 -10.10 15.51 -42.31
N GLY A 295 -11.10 15.59 -41.43
CA GLY A 295 -12.44 15.04 -41.64
C GLY A 295 -13.38 15.63 -40.59
N ASP A 296 -13.84 16.86 -40.85
CA ASP A 296 -14.76 17.64 -40.00
C ASP A 296 -16.09 16.88 -39.75
N ALA A 297 -16.72 16.90 -38.56
CA ALA A 297 -17.26 18.03 -37.79
C ALA A 297 -18.51 18.67 -38.47
N PRO A 298 -19.25 19.62 -37.87
CA PRO A 298 -19.23 20.18 -36.51
C PRO A 298 -20.40 19.60 -35.67
N GLN A 299 -21.18 20.24 -34.77
CA GLN A 299 -21.36 21.58 -34.15
C GLN A 299 -22.10 21.34 -32.80
N ASP A 300 -22.18 22.18 -31.77
CA ASP A 300 -21.66 23.52 -31.42
C ASP A 300 -21.49 23.56 -29.85
N GLY A 301 -21.23 24.64 -29.12
CA GLY A 301 -20.93 26.04 -29.44
C GLY A 301 -20.68 26.86 -28.18
N GLY A 302 -19.59 27.64 -28.13
CA GLY A 302 -19.25 28.45 -26.95
C GLY A 302 -17.75 28.81 -26.85
N HIS A 303 -17.34 29.93 -27.44
CA HIS A 303 -15.97 30.45 -27.36
C HIS A 303 -15.61 30.99 -25.96
N GLY A 304 -14.33 30.89 -25.55
CA GLY A 304 -13.92 31.44 -24.25
C GLY A 304 -12.47 31.26 -23.76
N GLY A 305 -11.45 31.45 -24.62
CA GLY A 305 -10.05 31.65 -24.17
C GLY A 305 -9.24 30.39 -23.80
N GLY A 306 -8.00 30.31 -24.30
CA GLY A 306 -7.09 29.18 -24.04
C GLY A 306 -6.28 29.35 -22.74
N GLY A 307 -6.07 28.26 -22.00
CA GLY A 307 -5.29 28.29 -20.75
C GLY A 307 -5.23 26.98 -19.97
N GLY A 308 -5.27 25.82 -20.64
CA GLY A 308 -5.46 24.50 -20.03
C GLY A 308 -4.30 23.94 -19.20
N GLY A 309 -4.00 24.57 -18.05
CA GLY A 309 -3.09 24.08 -17.02
C GLY A 309 -3.84 23.84 -15.71
N HIS A 310 -4.31 22.61 -15.46
CA HIS A 310 -5.08 22.29 -14.25
C HIS A 310 -4.21 22.26 -12.98
N HIS A 311 -4.28 23.33 -12.20
CA HIS A 311 -3.74 23.41 -10.84
C HIS A 311 -4.55 22.56 -9.85
N VAL A 312 -3.92 22.17 -8.73
CA VAL A 312 -4.51 21.31 -7.69
C VAL A 312 -5.22 22.12 -6.58
N GLY A 313 -4.91 23.41 -6.48
CA GLY A 313 -5.74 24.38 -5.74
C GLY A 313 -6.58 25.21 -6.70
N GLY A 314 -7.75 25.67 -6.24
CA GLY A 314 -8.59 26.58 -7.00
C GLY A 314 -7.87 27.92 -7.26
N GLN A 315 -8.06 28.49 -8.44
CA GLN A 315 -7.79 29.92 -8.66
C GLN A 315 -8.75 30.72 -7.76
N ARG A 316 -8.24 31.77 -7.11
CA ARG A 316 -9.03 32.64 -6.23
C ARG A 316 -10.22 33.20 -7.03
N THR A 317 -11.45 32.87 -6.66
CA THR A 317 -12.62 33.09 -7.52
C THR A 317 -13.05 34.55 -7.62
N GLY A 318 -12.58 35.39 -6.70
CA GLY A 318 -12.92 36.81 -6.60
C GLY A 318 -14.37 37.06 -6.17
N ARG A 319 -15.14 36.02 -5.84
CA ARG A 319 -16.55 36.10 -5.45
C ARG A 319 -16.71 35.58 -4.02
N PHE A 320 -17.56 36.25 -3.24
CA PHE A 320 -17.89 35.84 -1.88
C PHE A 320 -18.41 34.40 -1.86
N CYS A 321 -17.81 33.52 -1.04
CA CYS A 321 -18.09 32.08 -0.98
C CYS A 321 -17.95 31.30 -2.30
N GLY A 322 -17.22 31.82 -3.30
CA GLY A 322 -17.11 31.20 -4.61
C GLY A 322 -16.46 29.81 -4.62
N GLY A 323 -15.40 29.60 -3.83
CA GLY A 323 -14.76 28.28 -3.69
C GLY A 323 -15.70 27.22 -3.09
N LEU A 324 -16.48 27.59 -2.07
CA LEU A 324 -17.46 26.69 -1.43
C LEU A 324 -18.54 26.21 -2.41
N ILE A 325 -19.08 27.12 -3.22
CA ILE A 325 -20.11 26.78 -4.24
C ILE A 325 -19.55 25.85 -5.31
N LEU A 326 -18.29 26.05 -5.73
CA LEU A 326 -17.62 25.17 -6.69
C LEU A 326 -17.35 23.76 -6.13
N ASP A 327 -16.92 23.66 -4.86
CA ASP A 327 -16.71 22.38 -4.19
C ASP A 327 -18.01 21.59 -4.02
N ILE A 328 -19.11 22.25 -3.62
CA ILE A 328 -20.45 21.64 -3.56
C ILE A 328 -20.89 21.15 -4.94
N LYS A 329 -20.77 22.00 -5.99
CA LYS A 329 -21.14 21.64 -7.36
C LYS A 329 -20.31 20.47 -7.92
N ARG A 330 -19.04 20.33 -7.49
CA ARG A 330 -18.16 19.20 -7.85
C ARG A 330 -18.58 17.90 -7.16
N LYS A 331 -19.01 17.95 -5.90
CA LYS A 331 -19.30 16.76 -5.07
C LYS A 331 -20.72 16.23 -5.19
N ALA A 332 -21.72 17.10 -5.39
CA ALA A 332 -23.14 16.74 -5.46
C ALA A 332 -23.47 15.51 -6.34
N PRO A 333 -23.00 15.37 -7.60
CA PRO A 333 -23.37 14.23 -8.45
C PRO A 333 -22.82 12.87 -7.97
N PHE A 334 -21.79 12.86 -7.11
CA PHE A 334 -21.19 11.62 -6.60
C PHE A 334 -21.83 11.14 -5.28
N PHE A 335 -22.70 11.95 -4.67
CA PHE A 335 -23.25 11.66 -3.34
C PHE A 335 -24.00 10.31 -3.29
N CYS A 336 -24.74 9.95 -4.34
CA CYS A 336 -25.46 8.67 -4.40
C CYS A 336 -24.56 7.46 -4.67
N SER A 337 -23.47 7.61 -5.44
CA SER A 337 -22.54 6.51 -5.68
C SER A 337 -21.64 6.22 -4.47
N ASP A 338 -21.35 7.22 -3.63
CA ASP A 338 -20.64 7.06 -2.35
C ASP A 338 -21.31 6.07 -1.36
N PHE A 339 -22.59 5.73 -1.54
CA PHE A 339 -23.30 4.70 -0.78
C PHE A 339 -23.31 3.33 -1.46
N LEU A 340 -23.41 3.29 -2.80
CA LEU A 340 -23.41 2.04 -3.57
C LEU A 340 -22.01 1.39 -3.63
N ASP A 341 -20.94 2.20 -3.74
CA ASP A 341 -19.54 1.75 -3.76
C ASP A 341 -19.13 0.99 -2.47
N ALA A 342 -19.90 1.13 -1.40
CA ALA A 342 -19.58 0.64 -0.05
C ALA A 342 -19.95 -0.84 0.22
N LEU A 343 -20.77 -1.46 -0.63
CA LEU A 343 -21.31 -2.82 -0.43
C LEU A 343 -20.29 -3.92 -0.81
N HIS A 344 -19.12 -3.91 -0.17
CA HIS A 344 -18.01 -4.81 -0.47
C HIS A 344 -17.27 -5.26 0.79
N ILE A 345 -16.91 -6.55 0.89
CA ILE A 345 -16.34 -7.19 2.09
C ILE A 345 -15.15 -6.44 2.74
N GLN A 346 -14.37 -5.72 1.93
CA GLN A 346 -13.25 -4.89 2.40
C GLN A 346 -13.71 -3.71 3.29
N SER A 347 -14.85 -3.08 3.01
CA SER A 347 -15.33 -1.92 3.79
C SER A 347 -15.65 -2.31 5.23
N LEU A 348 -16.19 -3.50 5.46
CA LEU A 348 -16.45 -4.06 6.80
C LEU A 348 -15.17 -4.23 7.62
N SER A 349 -14.09 -4.75 7.01
CA SER A 349 -12.80 -4.88 7.71
C SER A 349 -12.19 -3.51 8.01
N THR A 350 -12.38 -2.51 7.13
CA THR A 350 -11.92 -1.14 7.39
C THR A 350 -12.73 -0.48 8.51
N ILE A 351 -14.06 -0.63 8.52
CA ILE A 351 -14.94 -0.13 9.59
C ILE A 351 -14.43 -0.62 10.95
N LEU A 352 -14.25 -1.93 11.11
CA LEU A 352 -13.86 -2.52 12.40
C LEU A 352 -12.45 -2.10 12.84
N PHE A 353 -11.50 -1.96 11.90
CA PHE A 353 -10.15 -1.46 12.21
C PHE A 353 -10.17 0.01 12.66
N ILE A 354 -10.80 0.88 11.87
CA ILE A 354 -10.83 2.33 12.12
C ILE A 354 -11.69 2.68 13.34
N TYR A 355 -12.74 1.89 13.61
CA TYR A 355 -13.52 1.94 14.84
C TYR A 355 -12.63 1.78 16.08
N LEU A 356 -11.81 0.73 16.16
CA LEU A 356 -10.91 0.54 17.31
C LEU A 356 -9.86 1.65 17.43
N GLY A 357 -9.36 2.17 16.29
CA GLY A 357 -8.47 3.34 16.30
C GLY A 357 -9.15 4.58 16.88
N THR A 358 -10.37 4.88 16.45
CA THR A 358 -11.15 6.05 16.88
C THR A 358 -11.56 5.96 18.34
N VAL A 359 -12.05 4.80 18.81
CA VAL A 359 -12.38 4.53 20.22
C VAL A 359 -11.13 4.66 21.10
N THR A 360 -10.00 4.06 20.70
CA THR A 360 -8.72 4.17 21.44
C THR A 360 -8.26 5.62 21.55
N ASN A 361 -8.40 6.40 20.49
CA ASN A 361 -8.04 7.82 20.48
C ASN A 361 -8.99 8.65 21.38
N ALA A 362 -10.30 8.41 21.30
CA ALA A 362 -11.31 9.09 22.11
C ALA A 362 -11.12 8.87 23.62
N ILE A 363 -10.87 7.62 24.06
CA ILE A 363 -10.67 7.33 25.48
C ILE A 363 -9.38 7.96 26.00
N THR A 364 -8.27 7.84 25.25
CA THR A 364 -6.97 8.29 25.77
C THR A 364 -6.78 9.81 25.70
N PHE A 365 -7.38 10.51 24.73
CA PHE A 365 -7.47 11.97 24.79
C PHE A 365 -8.49 12.44 25.84
N GLY A 366 -9.64 11.77 25.99
CA GLY A 366 -10.63 12.12 27.01
C GLY A 366 -10.17 11.89 28.45
N GLY A 367 -9.36 10.87 28.70
CA GLY A 367 -8.72 10.65 29.99
C GLY A 367 -7.69 11.73 30.31
N LEU A 368 -6.80 12.02 29.36
CA LEU A 368 -5.83 13.12 29.51
C LEU A 368 -6.49 14.49 29.65
N LEU A 369 -7.69 14.69 29.08
CA LEU A 369 -8.46 15.92 29.23
C LEU A 369 -9.14 15.99 30.61
N GLY A 370 -9.64 14.87 31.12
CA GLY A 370 -10.14 14.77 32.50
C GLY A 370 -9.06 15.09 33.53
N ASP A 371 -7.89 14.47 33.40
CA ASP A 371 -6.69 14.74 34.21
C ASP A 371 -6.24 16.21 34.13
N ALA A 372 -6.40 16.85 32.96
CA ALA A 372 -5.96 18.22 32.71
C ALA A 372 -7.01 19.32 33.02
N THR A 373 -8.27 18.95 33.27
CA THR A 373 -9.39 19.87 33.55
C THR A 373 -10.10 19.57 34.86
N GLU A 374 -9.46 18.81 35.76
CA GLU A 374 -10.01 18.40 37.06
C GLU A 374 -11.42 17.79 36.92
N ASN A 375 -11.58 16.93 35.92
CA ASN A 375 -12.82 16.25 35.52
C ASN A 375 -13.98 17.14 35.00
N MET A 376 -13.73 18.42 34.68
CA MET A 376 -14.74 19.31 34.05
C MET A 376 -15.09 18.92 32.60
N GLN A 377 -14.22 18.15 31.93
CA GLN A 377 -14.48 17.55 30.62
C GLN A 377 -13.64 16.27 30.47
N GLY A 378 -14.28 15.12 30.27
CA GLY A 378 -13.63 13.80 30.36
C GLY A 378 -13.96 12.84 29.22
N VAL A 379 -13.87 11.54 29.54
CA VAL A 379 -13.99 10.45 28.56
C VAL A 379 -15.36 10.42 27.88
N LEU A 380 -16.46 10.69 28.59
CA LEU A 380 -17.80 10.57 28.02
C LEU A 380 -18.11 11.71 27.04
N GLU A 381 -17.74 12.96 27.38
CA GLU A 381 -17.82 14.10 26.48
C GLU A 381 -16.95 13.87 25.23
N SER A 382 -15.77 13.26 25.41
CA SER A 382 -14.90 12.88 24.30
C SER A 382 -15.48 11.79 23.39
N PHE A 383 -16.24 10.81 23.91
CA PHE A 383 -17.00 9.86 23.09
C PHE A 383 -18.13 10.55 22.32
N LEU A 384 -18.99 11.28 23.02
CA LEU A 384 -20.20 11.89 22.44
C LEU A 384 -19.84 12.90 21.34
N GLY A 385 -18.85 13.76 21.59
CA GLY A 385 -18.36 14.71 20.60
C GLY A 385 -17.74 14.05 19.38
N THR A 386 -16.98 12.96 19.56
CA THR A 386 -16.38 12.20 18.44
C THR A 386 -17.48 11.59 17.56
N ALA A 387 -18.50 10.99 18.19
CA ALA A 387 -19.60 10.36 17.50
C ALA A 387 -20.46 11.38 16.70
N ILE A 388 -20.85 12.50 17.33
CA ILE A 388 -21.69 13.53 16.69
C ILE A 388 -20.91 14.24 15.57
N THR A 389 -19.73 14.78 15.86
CA THR A 389 -18.98 15.57 14.87
C THR A 389 -18.53 14.72 13.70
N GLY A 390 -18.01 13.52 13.96
CA GLY A 390 -17.54 12.61 12.93
C GLY A 390 -18.66 12.09 12.03
N ALA A 391 -19.83 11.74 12.58
CA ALA A 391 -20.95 11.24 11.78
C ALA A 391 -21.51 12.33 10.83
N VAL A 392 -21.68 13.56 11.33
CA VAL A 392 -22.15 14.69 10.51
C VAL A 392 -21.10 15.09 9.47
N PHE A 393 -19.82 15.11 9.85
CA PHE A 393 -18.72 15.41 8.93
C PHE A 393 -18.61 14.37 7.81
N CYS A 394 -18.50 13.07 8.10
CA CYS A 394 -18.41 12.05 7.05
C CYS A 394 -19.66 11.97 6.16
N LEU A 395 -20.81 12.46 6.61
CA LEU A 395 -22.01 12.60 5.77
C LEU A 395 -21.87 13.80 4.81
N LEU A 396 -21.52 14.99 5.29
CA LEU A 396 -21.66 16.26 4.54
C LEU A 396 -20.34 16.86 3.99
N ALA A 397 -19.18 16.33 4.38
CA ALA A 397 -17.87 16.83 3.96
C ALA A 397 -17.60 16.66 2.46
N GLY A 398 -16.67 17.48 1.95
CA GLY A 398 -16.07 17.31 0.65
C GLY A 398 -15.26 16.01 0.59
N GLN A 399 -14.41 15.75 1.58
CA GLN A 399 -13.57 14.54 1.62
C GLN A 399 -13.92 13.61 2.80
N PRO A 400 -14.90 12.69 2.64
CA PRO A 400 -15.39 11.83 3.73
C PRO A 400 -14.43 10.72 4.18
N LEU A 401 -13.28 10.56 3.49
CA LEU A 401 -12.18 9.70 3.93
C LEU A 401 -11.42 10.31 5.13
N THR A 402 -11.50 11.62 5.32
CA THR A 402 -10.91 12.35 6.44
C THR A 402 -11.72 12.09 7.72
N ILE A 403 -11.03 11.79 8.82
CA ILE A 403 -11.64 11.39 10.10
C ILE A 403 -11.34 12.47 11.15
N LEU A 404 -12.39 13.02 11.76
CA LEU A 404 -12.26 13.96 12.88
C LEU A 404 -11.96 13.21 14.19
N SER A 405 -11.04 13.74 14.99
CA SER A 405 -10.85 13.32 16.40
C SER A 405 -10.16 14.43 17.21
N SER A 406 -10.02 14.26 18.53
CA SER A 406 -9.19 15.15 19.34
C SER A 406 -7.71 15.02 18.94
N THR A 407 -6.99 16.15 18.87
CA THR A 407 -5.55 16.19 18.55
C THR A 407 -4.72 16.69 19.72
N GLY A 408 -3.42 16.34 19.75
CA GLY A 408 -2.49 16.77 20.79
C GLY A 408 -2.36 18.29 20.95
N PRO A 409 -2.26 19.09 19.86
CA PRO A 409 -2.24 20.54 19.95
C PRO A 409 -3.50 21.14 20.60
N VAL A 410 -4.70 20.60 20.31
CA VAL A 410 -5.94 21.02 20.97
C VAL A 410 -5.89 20.72 22.47
N LEU A 411 -5.52 19.49 22.88
CA LEU A 411 -5.38 19.14 24.31
C LEU A 411 -4.42 20.09 25.07
N VAL A 412 -3.31 20.49 24.45
CA VAL A 412 -2.36 21.44 25.07
C VAL A 412 -2.98 22.81 25.25
N PHE A 413 -3.71 23.32 24.25
CA PHE A 413 -4.46 24.57 24.37
C PHE A 413 -5.52 24.50 25.47
N GLU A 414 -6.29 23.41 25.54
CA GLU A 414 -7.34 23.20 26.53
C GLU A 414 -6.80 23.22 27.97
N ARG A 415 -5.67 22.56 28.24
CA ARG A 415 -5.02 22.59 29.55
C ARG A 415 -4.56 23.99 29.92
N LEU A 416 -3.99 24.74 28.97
CA LEU A 416 -3.54 26.12 29.21
C LEU A 416 -4.71 27.07 29.41
N LEU A 417 -5.82 26.86 28.69
CA LEU A 417 -7.07 27.58 28.87
C LEU A 417 -7.66 27.32 30.26
N PHE A 418 -7.68 26.07 30.72
CA PHE A 418 -8.15 25.69 32.06
C PHE A 418 -7.29 26.33 33.15
N ASN A 419 -5.95 26.21 33.06
CA ASN A 419 -5.03 26.86 33.99
C ASN A 419 -5.25 28.38 34.03
N PHE A 420 -5.27 29.05 32.87
CA PHE A 420 -5.49 30.50 32.80
C PHE A 420 -6.85 30.91 33.38
N SER A 421 -7.89 30.09 33.17
CA SER A 421 -9.21 30.31 33.79
C SER A 421 -9.12 30.22 35.32
N LYS A 422 -8.41 29.22 35.84
CA LYS A 422 -8.21 28.99 37.28
C LYS A 422 -7.36 30.11 37.93
N ASP A 423 -6.27 30.52 37.28
CA ASP A 423 -5.38 31.59 37.74
C ASP A 423 -6.07 32.97 37.81
N ASN A 424 -7.06 33.21 36.93
CA ASN A 424 -7.83 34.46 36.88
C ASN A 424 -9.25 34.35 37.49
N SER A 425 -9.61 33.21 38.09
CA SER A 425 -10.96 32.92 38.62
C SER A 425 -12.13 33.10 37.62
N PHE A 426 -11.90 32.80 36.34
CA PHE A 426 -12.91 32.81 35.28
C PHE A 426 -13.62 31.46 35.15
N ASP A 427 -14.91 31.50 34.78
CA ASP A 427 -15.69 30.30 34.48
C ASP A 427 -15.25 29.66 33.16
N TYR A 428 -14.52 28.54 33.27
CA TYR A 428 -13.85 27.86 32.14
C TYR A 428 -14.82 27.50 31.01
N LEU A 429 -16.04 27.03 31.34
CA LEU A 429 -17.01 26.57 30.35
C LEU A 429 -17.57 27.72 29.49
N GLU A 430 -17.88 28.86 30.10
CA GLU A 430 -18.32 30.06 29.38
C GLU A 430 -17.16 30.65 28.56
N PHE A 431 -15.96 30.75 29.14
CA PHE A 431 -14.80 31.31 28.44
C PHE A 431 -14.43 30.44 27.23
N ARG A 432 -14.47 29.11 27.37
CA ARG A 432 -14.42 28.13 26.28
C ARG A 432 -15.48 28.42 25.21
N LEU A 433 -16.75 28.57 25.59
CA LEU A 433 -17.85 28.81 24.66
C LEU A 433 -17.59 30.04 23.78
N TRP A 434 -17.17 31.16 24.37
CA TRP A 434 -16.88 32.39 23.62
C TRP A 434 -15.65 32.27 22.71
N ILE A 435 -14.59 31.58 23.14
CA ILE A 435 -13.44 31.25 22.27
C ILE A 435 -13.89 30.42 21.06
N GLY A 436 -14.76 29.43 21.27
CA GLY A 436 -15.29 28.57 20.21
C GLY A 436 -16.19 29.33 19.22
N LEU A 437 -17.03 30.25 19.68
CA LEU A 437 -17.85 31.11 18.82
C LEU A 437 -17.00 32.05 17.96
N TRP A 438 -16.02 32.75 18.56
CA TRP A 438 -15.10 33.61 17.79
C TRP A 438 -14.26 32.79 16.80
N SER A 439 -13.78 31.61 17.18
CA SER A 439 -12.98 30.79 16.29
C SER A 439 -13.79 30.24 15.11
N ALA A 440 -15.03 29.80 15.34
CA ALA A 440 -15.95 29.43 14.28
C ALA A 440 -16.26 30.60 13.33
N PHE A 441 -16.45 31.82 13.87
CA PHE A 441 -16.63 33.03 13.07
C PHE A 441 -15.41 33.31 12.19
N PHE A 442 -14.18 33.27 12.73
CA PHE A 442 -12.98 33.46 11.94
C PHE A 442 -12.77 32.34 10.90
N CYS A 443 -13.10 31.07 11.21
CA CYS A 443 -13.11 30.00 10.22
C CYS A 443 -14.10 30.26 9.07
N LEU A 444 -15.30 30.77 9.34
CA LEU A 444 -16.26 31.15 8.31
C LEU A 444 -15.76 32.32 7.44
N VAL A 445 -15.07 33.30 8.02
CA VAL A 445 -14.40 34.38 7.26
C VAL A 445 -13.30 33.81 6.35
N LEU A 446 -12.50 32.84 6.82
CA LEU A 446 -11.49 32.16 5.99
C LEU A 446 -12.12 31.37 4.82
N VAL A 447 -13.26 30.70 5.04
CA VAL A 447 -14.03 30.04 3.95
C VAL A 447 -14.54 31.07 2.94
N ALA A 448 -15.14 32.18 3.41
CA ALA A 448 -15.77 33.19 2.56
C ALA A 448 -14.78 34.03 1.73
N THR A 449 -13.52 34.16 2.19
CA THR A 449 -12.45 34.92 1.54
C THR A 449 -11.59 34.11 0.56
N ASP A 450 -11.97 32.86 0.28
CA ASP A 450 -11.21 31.85 -0.48
C ASP A 450 -9.80 31.56 0.12
N ALA A 451 -9.65 31.58 1.45
CA ALA A 451 -8.34 31.40 2.10
C ALA A 451 -7.67 30.04 1.84
N SER A 452 -8.42 29.01 1.41
CA SER A 452 -7.86 27.74 0.93
C SER A 452 -6.96 27.89 -0.31
N PHE A 453 -6.85 29.07 -0.93
CA PHE A 453 -5.75 29.36 -1.87
C PHE A 453 -4.36 29.20 -1.23
N LEU A 454 -4.19 29.50 0.08
CA LEU A 454 -2.90 29.34 0.77
C LEU A 454 -2.39 27.90 0.76
N VAL A 455 -3.27 26.91 0.54
CA VAL A 455 -2.92 25.49 0.41
C VAL A 455 -1.93 25.25 -0.74
N GLN A 456 -1.92 26.10 -1.77
CA GLN A 456 -0.95 26.02 -2.87
C GLN A 456 0.50 26.31 -2.46
N TYR A 457 0.74 26.87 -1.27
CA TYR A 457 2.09 27.10 -0.72
C TYR A 457 2.61 25.95 0.16
N PHE A 458 1.79 24.93 0.47
CA PHE A 458 2.29 23.72 1.09
C PHE A 458 2.91 22.81 0.01
N THR A 459 4.23 22.63 0.09
CA THR A 459 4.98 21.72 -0.79
C THR A 459 5.22 20.38 -0.09
N ARG A 460 5.74 19.40 -0.84
CA ARG A 460 6.08 18.07 -0.31
C ARG A 460 7.01 18.14 0.90
N PHE A 461 7.99 19.07 0.93
CA PHE A 461 8.86 19.35 2.07
C PHE A 461 8.10 19.59 3.38
N THR A 462 7.09 20.46 3.37
CA THR A 462 6.34 20.84 4.58
C THR A 462 5.30 19.78 4.96
N GLU A 463 4.66 19.16 3.96
CA GLU A 463 3.75 18.02 4.11
C GLU A 463 4.44 16.82 4.77
N GLU A 464 5.54 16.35 4.19
CA GLU A 464 6.31 15.21 4.69
C GLU A 464 7.00 15.50 6.03
N GLY A 465 7.47 16.74 6.23
CA GLY A 465 8.01 17.19 7.51
C GLY A 465 6.96 17.13 8.62
N PHE A 466 5.77 17.70 8.42
CA PHE A 466 4.69 17.67 9.40
C PHE A 466 4.22 16.23 9.69
N SER A 467 4.03 15.41 8.65
CA SER A 467 3.66 14.00 8.80
C SER A 467 4.69 13.20 9.62
N ALA A 468 5.98 13.40 9.35
CA ALA A 468 7.06 12.79 10.13
C ALA A 468 7.08 13.30 11.59
N LEU A 469 6.90 14.60 11.80
CA LEU A 469 6.87 15.21 13.14
C LEU A 469 5.73 14.65 14.00
N ILE A 470 4.50 14.61 13.46
CA ILE A 470 3.35 14.01 14.16
C ILE A 470 3.60 12.53 14.45
N SER A 471 4.15 11.77 13.50
CA SER A 471 4.48 10.36 13.69
C SER A 471 5.50 10.14 14.82
N PHE A 472 6.56 10.95 14.87
CA PHE A 472 7.53 10.94 15.97
C PHE A 472 6.91 11.34 17.32
N ILE A 473 5.98 12.30 17.34
CA ILE A 473 5.25 12.70 18.56
C ILE A 473 4.42 11.52 19.09
N PHE A 474 3.71 10.77 18.23
CA PHE A 474 2.96 9.57 18.63
C PHE A 474 3.87 8.45 19.16
N ILE A 475 5.00 8.18 18.51
CA ILE A 475 5.99 7.19 18.98
C ILE A 475 6.53 7.57 20.37
N TYR A 476 6.96 8.82 20.55
CA TYR A 476 7.47 9.31 21.83
C TYR A 476 6.42 9.30 22.94
N ASP A 477 5.17 9.69 22.65
CA ASP A 477 4.11 9.73 23.64
C ASP A 477 3.68 8.32 24.10
N ALA A 478 3.70 7.32 23.21
CA ALA A 478 3.49 5.92 23.56
C ALA A 478 4.57 5.41 24.55
N PHE A 479 5.85 5.72 24.30
CA PHE A 479 6.92 5.39 25.24
C PHE A 479 6.83 6.20 26.54
N LYS A 480 6.52 7.50 26.49
CA LYS A 480 6.36 8.36 27.67
C LYS A 480 5.24 7.85 28.59
N LYS A 481 4.10 7.41 28.03
CA LYS A 481 2.99 6.80 28.77
C LYS A 481 3.40 5.48 29.43
N MET A 482 4.18 4.64 28.75
CA MET A 482 4.73 3.41 29.33
C MET A 482 5.72 3.70 30.48
N ILE A 483 6.60 4.68 30.31
CA ILE A 483 7.58 5.07 31.34
C ILE A 483 6.88 5.67 32.56
N ASN A 484 5.87 6.51 32.38
CA ASN A 484 5.06 7.06 33.47
C ASN A 484 4.31 5.94 34.22
N LEU A 485 3.80 4.93 33.49
CA LEU A 485 3.20 3.74 34.11
C LEU A 485 4.20 2.96 34.97
N ALA A 486 5.45 2.85 34.51
CA ALA A 486 6.54 2.20 35.24
C ALA A 486 7.03 3.01 36.44
N GLN A 487 6.97 4.33 36.38
CA GLN A 487 7.24 5.22 37.52
C GLN A 487 6.12 5.16 38.57
N LYS A 488 4.86 4.99 38.16
CA LYS A 488 3.71 4.83 39.08
C LYS A 488 3.68 3.47 39.79
N ASN A 489 4.29 2.44 39.22
CA ASN A 489 4.32 1.08 39.77
C ASN A 489 5.77 0.55 39.77
N PRO A 490 6.66 1.08 40.62
CA PRO A 490 8.08 0.73 40.58
C PRO A 490 8.31 -0.78 40.79
N ILE A 491 9.35 -1.31 40.16
CA ILE A 491 9.85 -2.66 40.42
C ILE A 491 10.74 -2.58 41.68
N ASN A 492 10.55 -3.48 42.64
CA ASN A 492 11.48 -3.64 43.77
C ASN A 492 12.72 -4.42 43.30
N PRO A 493 13.93 -3.83 43.30
CA PRO A 493 15.15 -4.52 42.86
C PRO A 493 15.72 -5.48 43.91
N ASP A 494 15.42 -5.28 45.20
CA ASP A 494 16.01 -6.01 46.34
C ASP A 494 15.16 -7.20 46.81
N PHE A 495 14.21 -7.65 45.97
CA PHE A 495 13.30 -8.75 46.32
C PHE A 495 14.04 -10.09 46.48
N ARG A 496 14.03 -10.64 47.70
CA ARG A 496 14.56 -11.98 48.02
C ARG A 496 13.43 -12.95 48.34
N LEU A 497 13.43 -14.12 47.69
CA LEU A 497 12.43 -15.17 47.93
C LEU A 497 12.40 -15.65 49.40
N ASP A 498 13.53 -15.61 50.11
CA ASP A 498 13.64 -16.08 51.49
C ASP A 498 12.87 -15.22 52.50
N TYR A 499 12.49 -13.98 52.14
CA TYR A 499 11.84 -13.01 53.02
C TYR A 499 10.39 -12.67 52.64
N VAL A 500 9.74 -13.50 51.81
CA VAL A 500 8.33 -13.29 51.36
C VAL A 500 7.34 -13.07 52.51
N THR A 501 7.58 -13.62 53.70
CA THR A 501 6.72 -13.43 54.89
C THR A 501 6.96 -12.09 55.64
N GLN A 502 8.05 -11.38 55.34
CA GLN A 502 8.36 -10.07 55.94
C GLN A 502 7.79 -8.91 55.10
N TYR A 503 7.76 -9.06 53.77
CA TYR A 503 7.17 -8.10 52.83
C TYR A 503 5.63 -8.09 52.90
N SER A 504 5.07 -7.54 53.99
CA SER A 504 3.62 -7.29 54.13
C SER A 504 3.33 -5.78 54.22
N CYS A 505 2.32 -5.32 53.48
CA CYS A 505 1.72 -4.02 53.69
C CYS A 505 0.55 -4.16 54.68
N ARG A 506 0.50 -3.35 55.73
CA ARG A 506 -0.56 -3.38 56.74
C ARG A 506 -1.15 -1.99 56.94
N CYS A 507 -2.46 -1.93 57.12
CA CYS A 507 -3.12 -0.72 57.59
C CYS A 507 -2.94 -0.58 59.11
N THR A 508 -2.56 0.61 59.56
CA THR A 508 -2.53 1.00 60.98
C THR A 508 -3.44 2.22 61.19
N PRO A 509 -4.05 2.41 62.38
CA PRO A 509 -4.76 3.63 62.69
C PRO A 509 -3.84 4.87 62.54
N PRO A 510 -4.40 6.06 62.24
CA PRO A 510 -3.61 7.28 62.17
C PRO A 510 -2.96 7.61 63.53
N PRO A 511 -1.76 8.22 63.54
CA PRO A 511 -1.14 8.67 64.78
C PRO A 511 -1.97 9.80 65.41
N PHE A 512 -2.28 9.67 66.70
CA PHE A 512 -2.87 10.77 67.47
C PHE A 512 -1.91 11.96 67.48
N GLY A 513 -2.44 13.16 67.24
CA GLY A 513 -1.64 14.38 67.27
C GLY A 513 -1.15 14.69 68.68
N ASN A 514 0.13 15.05 68.81
CA ASN A 514 0.70 15.60 70.04
C ASN A 514 0.23 17.06 70.21
N ASP A 515 -1.02 17.26 70.62
CA ASP A 515 -1.44 18.55 71.18
C ASP A 515 -0.73 18.77 72.53
N SER A 516 0.03 19.85 72.62
CA SER A 516 0.94 20.09 73.74
C SER A 516 0.21 20.66 74.97
N GLY A 517 -0.36 19.76 75.78
CA GLY A 517 -0.55 20.00 77.21
C GLY A 517 -1.97 19.84 77.75
N LEU A 518 -2.18 18.77 78.52
CA LEU A 518 -2.66 18.89 79.90
C LEU A 518 -2.03 17.78 80.77
N GLU A 519 -2.16 17.92 82.09
CA GLU A 519 -1.39 17.15 83.09
C GLU A 519 -1.88 15.72 83.34
N SER A 520 -1.10 15.01 84.15
CA SER A 520 -1.30 13.63 84.57
C SER A 520 -2.59 13.38 85.35
N SER A 521 -3.27 12.29 85.01
CA SER A 521 -4.05 11.49 85.96
C SER A 521 -3.84 10.00 85.68
N SER A 522 -3.88 9.18 86.73
CA SER A 522 -3.59 7.75 86.69
C SER A 522 -4.87 6.91 86.86
N PHE A 523 -4.78 5.61 86.51
CA PHE A 523 -5.91 4.66 86.37
C PHE A 523 -6.87 5.00 85.21
N ASP A 524 -7.56 4.05 84.56
CA ASP A 524 -7.66 2.59 84.80
C ASP A 524 -7.63 1.81 83.46
N GLY A 525 -7.29 0.52 83.49
CA GLY A 525 -7.10 -0.32 82.30
C GLY A 525 -8.33 -1.14 81.92
N SER A 526 -9.12 -0.70 80.93
CA SER A 526 -10.13 -1.57 80.27
C SER A 526 -10.70 -1.10 78.92
N ASN A 527 -10.62 0.19 78.53
CA ASN A 527 -11.50 0.76 77.50
C ASN A 527 -10.87 1.13 76.13
N TRP A 528 -9.81 0.46 75.70
CA TRP A 528 -9.05 0.84 74.48
C TRP A 528 -9.58 0.29 73.14
N MET A 529 -10.81 -0.26 73.08
CA MET A 529 -11.30 -0.99 71.90
C MET A 529 -12.52 -0.39 71.17
N THR A 530 -13.11 0.73 71.64
CA THR A 530 -14.29 1.32 70.99
C THR A 530 -14.27 2.85 70.97
N ASN A 531 -13.79 3.44 69.86
CA ASN A 531 -14.44 4.59 69.19
C ASN A 531 -13.77 4.90 67.84
N SER A 532 -14.10 4.11 66.83
CA SER A 532 -13.97 4.46 65.41
C SER A 532 -15.26 4.00 64.74
N THR A 533 -16.24 4.89 64.69
CA THR A 533 -17.66 4.57 64.47
C THR A 533 -18.01 4.04 63.08
N ASP A 534 -17.09 4.15 62.12
CA ASP A 534 -17.32 3.80 60.72
C ASP A 534 -16.75 2.44 60.32
N LEU A 535 -16.05 1.74 61.23
CA LEU A 535 -15.56 0.38 60.98
C LEU A 535 -16.67 -0.67 61.21
N PRO A 536 -16.89 -1.61 60.27
CA PRO A 536 -17.89 -2.65 60.45
C PRO A 536 -17.49 -3.59 61.59
N MET A 537 -18.46 -3.92 62.46
CA MET A 537 -18.23 -4.82 63.60
C MET A 537 -17.63 -6.16 63.12
N ASN A 538 -16.54 -6.57 63.78
CA ASN A 538 -15.63 -7.70 63.45
C ASN A 538 -14.47 -7.41 62.47
N ALA A 539 -14.30 -6.19 61.94
CA ALA A 539 -13.09 -5.84 61.17
C ALA A 539 -11.97 -5.26 62.06
N THR A 540 -10.78 -5.85 62.03
CA THR A 540 -9.55 -5.23 62.56
C THR A 540 -8.87 -4.40 61.47
N TRP A 541 -8.08 -3.38 61.83
CA TRP A 541 -7.28 -2.61 60.87
C TRP A 541 -6.43 -3.49 59.93
N SER A 542 -5.87 -4.60 60.44
CA SER A 542 -5.13 -5.60 59.65
C SER A 542 -5.95 -6.43 58.66
N SER A 543 -7.28 -6.35 58.70
CA SER A 543 -8.21 -7.06 57.80
C SER A 543 -8.80 -6.18 56.68
N LEU A 544 -8.59 -4.86 56.74
CA LEU A 544 -9.03 -3.92 55.71
C LEU A 544 -8.18 -4.06 54.45
N THR A 545 -8.82 -3.91 53.28
CA THR A 545 -8.07 -3.74 52.03
C THR A 545 -7.38 -2.38 51.98
N VAL A 546 -6.35 -2.24 51.15
CA VAL A 546 -5.56 -1.01 50.99
C VAL A 546 -6.45 0.21 50.71
N SER A 547 -7.46 0.07 49.85
CA SER A 547 -8.42 1.15 49.53
C SER A 547 -9.40 1.47 50.67
N GLN A 548 -9.77 0.48 51.50
CA GLN A 548 -10.58 0.71 52.70
C GLN A 548 -9.75 1.42 53.78
N CYS A 549 -8.46 1.11 53.89
CA CYS A 549 -7.53 1.80 54.80
C CYS A 549 -7.53 3.31 54.56
N GLU A 550 -7.29 3.74 53.32
CA GLU A 550 -7.29 5.16 52.94
C GLU A 550 -8.67 5.80 53.15
N GLN A 551 -9.76 5.09 52.84
CA GLN A 551 -11.14 5.58 53.01
C GLN A 551 -11.51 5.86 54.48
N TYR A 552 -10.96 5.09 55.44
CA TYR A 552 -11.15 5.30 56.87
C TYR A 552 -9.99 6.05 57.55
N GLY A 553 -9.14 6.74 56.78
CA GLY A 553 -8.04 7.57 57.30
C GLY A 553 -6.89 6.80 57.96
N GLY A 554 -6.78 5.50 57.71
CA GLY A 554 -5.66 4.67 58.17
C GLY A 554 -4.38 4.93 57.37
N GLN A 555 -3.24 4.73 58.03
CA GLN A 555 -1.92 4.84 57.40
C GLN A 555 -1.41 3.46 56.94
N LEU A 556 -0.88 3.39 55.73
CA LEU A 556 -0.29 2.18 55.16
C LEU A 556 1.18 2.07 55.59
N VAL A 557 1.54 0.97 56.27
CA VAL A 557 2.88 0.75 56.84
C VAL A 557 3.43 -0.62 56.41
N GLY A 558 4.66 -0.59 55.90
CA GLY A 558 5.42 -1.78 55.46
C GLY A 558 6.16 -1.55 54.15
N GLU A 559 7.33 -2.16 53.98
CA GLU A 559 8.18 -1.99 52.79
C GLU A 559 7.47 -2.35 51.47
N ALA A 560 6.51 -3.27 51.53
CA ALA A 560 5.71 -3.70 50.38
C ALA A 560 4.63 -2.68 49.95
N CYS A 561 4.27 -1.68 50.78
CA CYS A 561 3.16 -0.77 50.46
C CYS A 561 3.42 0.11 49.22
N GLY A 562 4.68 0.38 48.88
CA GLY A 562 5.06 1.20 47.71
C GLY A 562 5.22 0.43 46.39
N PHE A 563 5.10 -0.90 46.40
CA PHE A 563 5.45 -1.74 45.26
C PHE A 563 4.33 -2.75 44.94
N VAL A 564 3.76 -2.67 43.73
CA VAL A 564 2.84 -3.69 43.23
C VAL A 564 3.60 -4.58 42.25
N PRO A 565 3.83 -5.87 42.55
CA PRO A 565 4.68 -6.74 41.73
C PRO A 565 4.11 -6.98 40.33
N ASP A 566 5.01 -7.28 39.39
CA ASP A 566 4.78 -7.78 38.02
C ASP A 566 3.92 -6.94 37.05
N ILE A 567 3.16 -5.94 37.50
CA ILE A 567 2.31 -5.09 36.66
C ILE A 567 3.12 -4.44 35.53
N THR A 568 4.32 -3.94 35.81
CA THR A 568 5.17 -3.27 34.82
C THR A 568 5.79 -4.22 33.82
N LEU A 569 6.34 -5.34 34.27
CA LEU A 569 6.89 -6.38 33.39
C LEU A 569 5.80 -6.93 32.45
N THR A 570 4.61 -7.23 32.99
CA THR A 570 3.43 -7.63 32.22
C THR A 570 3.02 -6.53 31.24
N SER A 571 3.02 -5.26 31.65
CA SER A 571 2.69 -4.12 30.79
C SER A 571 3.67 -3.97 29.61
N PHE A 572 4.98 -4.13 29.83
CA PHE A 572 5.97 -4.10 28.75
C PHE A 572 5.81 -5.29 27.78
N ILE A 573 5.49 -6.48 28.28
CA ILE A 573 5.19 -7.68 27.46
C ILE A 573 3.96 -7.43 26.59
N LEU A 574 2.86 -6.94 27.16
CA LEU A 574 1.63 -6.60 26.44
C LEU A 574 1.87 -5.52 25.37
N PHE A 575 2.62 -4.47 25.71
CA PHE A 575 2.97 -3.35 24.84
C PHE A 575 3.80 -3.78 23.62
N LEU A 576 4.98 -4.36 23.86
CA LEU A 576 5.90 -4.78 22.79
C LEU A 576 5.33 -5.96 22.00
N GLY A 577 4.63 -6.88 22.68
CA GLY A 577 3.92 -8.00 22.06
C GLY A 577 2.85 -7.55 21.07
N THR A 578 1.98 -6.61 21.46
CA THR A 578 0.93 -6.07 20.59
C THR A 578 1.50 -5.38 19.36
N TYR A 579 2.55 -4.57 19.54
CA TYR A 579 3.27 -3.92 18.45
C TYR A 579 3.91 -4.93 17.48
N ALA A 580 4.69 -5.89 18.01
CA ALA A 580 5.40 -6.89 17.21
C ALA A 580 4.43 -7.82 16.46
N CYS A 581 3.34 -8.25 17.11
CA CYS A 581 2.28 -9.04 16.51
C CYS A 581 1.56 -8.29 15.38
N SER A 582 1.15 -7.04 15.63
CA SER A 582 0.51 -6.18 14.62
C SER A 582 1.41 -6.00 13.38
N MET A 583 2.70 -5.74 13.60
CA MET A 583 3.67 -5.57 12.52
C MET A 583 3.96 -6.88 11.77
N CYS A 584 3.95 -8.03 12.46
CA CYS A 584 4.07 -9.36 11.85
C CYS A 584 2.85 -9.70 10.98
N LEU A 585 1.64 -9.55 11.51
CA LEU A 585 0.37 -9.79 10.81
C LEU A 585 0.15 -8.82 9.63
N LYS A 586 0.70 -7.60 9.68
CA LYS A 586 0.73 -6.69 8.53
C LYS A 586 1.79 -7.10 7.48
N LYS A 587 3.02 -7.47 7.89
CA LYS A 587 4.03 -8.05 6.97
C LYS A 587 3.56 -9.36 6.33
N PHE A 588 2.66 -10.10 6.98
CA PHE A 588 2.04 -11.30 6.42
C PHE A 588 1.33 -11.04 5.07
N LYS A 589 0.87 -9.81 4.76
CA LYS A 589 0.28 -9.46 3.46
C LYS A 589 1.16 -9.81 2.26
N THR A 590 2.49 -9.71 2.40
CA THR A 590 3.45 -9.99 1.32
C THR A 590 4.08 -11.38 1.44
N SER A 591 3.77 -12.14 2.49
CA SER A 591 4.23 -13.50 2.72
C SER A 591 3.89 -14.44 1.55
N ARG A 592 4.76 -15.43 1.31
CA ARG A 592 4.50 -16.51 0.34
C ARG A 592 3.70 -17.68 0.95
N PHE A 593 3.50 -17.67 2.27
CA PHE A 593 2.69 -18.66 2.97
C PHE A 593 1.20 -18.26 2.92
N PHE A 594 0.32 -19.26 2.85
CA PHE A 594 -1.15 -19.18 2.74
C PHE A 594 -1.73 -18.63 1.41
N PRO A 595 -3.00 -19.00 1.06
CA PRO A 595 -3.70 -18.45 -0.10
C PRO A 595 -3.90 -16.93 -0.02
N THR A 596 -3.95 -16.27 -1.18
CA THR A 596 -4.08 -14.80 -1.29
C THR A 596 -5.29 -14.23 -0.54
N THR A 597 -6.43 -14.93 -0.55
CA THR A 597 -7.66 -14.53 0.16
C THR A 597 -7.49 -14.54 1.67
N VAL A 598 -6.99 -15.65 2.23
CA VAL A 598 -6.69 -15.81 3.66
C VAL A 598 -5.63 -14.81 4.12
N ARG A 599 -4.59 -14.63 3.32
CA ARG A 599 -3.49 -13.69 3.56
C ARG A 599 -3.94 -12.23 3.55
N LYS A 600 -4.88 -11.86 2.67
CA LYS A 600 -5.54 -10.54 2.65
C LYS A 600 -6.36 -10.34 3.92
N LEU A 601 -7.30 -11.26 4.20
CA LEU A 601 -8.17 -11.23 5.39
C LEU A 601 -7.39 -11.10 6.70
N ILE A 602 -6.37 -11.95 6.93
CA ILE A 602 -5.55 -11.89 8.16
C ILE A 602 -4.80 -10.57 8.27
N SER A 603 -4.34 -9.99 7.16
CA SER A 603 -3.65 -8.71 7.20
C SER A 603 -4.59 -7.52 7.40
N ASP A 604 -5.79 -7.57 6.82
CA ASP A 604 -6.79 -6.52 6.97
C ASP A 604 -7.29 -6.46 8.43
N PHE A 605 -7.53 -7.62 9.06
CA PHE A 605 -7.91 -7.75 10.49
C PHE A 605 -6.74 -7.74 11.51
N ALA A 606 -5.49 -7.62 11.06
CA ALA A 606 -4.26 -7.82 11.85
C ALA A 606 -4.26 -7.17 13.25
N ILE A 607 -4.72 -5.92 13.35
CA ILE A 607 -4.63 -5.10 14.58
C ILE A 607 -5.73 -5.50 15.57
N ILE A 608 -6.91 -5.87 15.07
CA ILE A 608 -8.01 -6.42 15.88
C ILE A 608 -7.58 -7.76 16.48
N LEU A 609 -6.98 -8.61 15.64
CA LEU A 609 -6.47 -9.91 16.08
C LEU A 609 -5.37 -9.76 17.14
N ALA A 610 -4.46 -8.79 16.99
CA ALA A 610 -3.45 -8.50 18.01
C ALA A 610 -4.08 -8.03 19.34
N ILE A 611 -5.04 -7.10 19.31
CA ILE A 611 -5.74 -6.64 20.53
C ILE A 611 -6.42 -7.82 21.24
N LEU A 612 -7.16 -8.66 20.49
CA LEU A 612 -7.85 -9.82 21.05
C LEU A 612 -6.88 -10.87 21.63
N ILE A 613 -5.75 -11.12 20.96
CA ILE A 613 -4.71 -12.03 21.48
C ILE A 613 -4.15 -11.51 22.81
N PHE A 614 -3.74 -10.25 22.90
CA PHE A 614 -3.11 -9.75 24.12
C PHE A 614 -4.11 -9.41 25.25
N CYS A 615 -5.37 -9.11 24.93
CA CYS A 615 -6.45 -9.11 25.93
C CYS A 615 -6.72 -10.53 26.48
N GLY A 616 -6.63 -11.56 25.64
CA GLY A 616 -6.67 -12.96 26.06
C GLY A 616 -5.47 -13.36 26.93
N VAL A 617 -4.26 -12.92 26.59
CA VAL A 617 -3.05 -13.14 27.41
C VAL A 617 -3.18 -12.45 28.77
N ASP A 618 -3.66 -11.21 28.82
CA ASP A 618 -3.92 -10.48 30.07
C ASP A 618 -4.92 -11.24 30.98
N ALA A 619 -6.02 -11.72 30.40
CA ALA A 619 -7.02 -12.51 31.11
C ALA A 619 -6.50 -13.89 31.60
N LEU A 620 -5.57 -14.52 30.87
CA LEU A 620 -4.93 -15.78 31.25
C LEU A 620 -3.82 -15.61 32.30
N VAL A 621 -3.13 -14.46 32.30
CA VAL A 621 -2.08 -14.12 33.27
C VAL A 621 -2.66 -13.63 34.60
N GLY A 622 -3.85 -13.02 34.58
CA GLY A 622 -4.62 -12.70 35.81
C GLY A 622 -4.07 -11.54 36.65
N VAL A 623 -2.99 -10.89 36.23
CA VAL A 623 -2.40 -9.71 36.90
C VAL A 623 -3.34 -8.50 36.75
N ASN A 624 -3.43 -7.68 37.81
CA ASN A 624 -4.24 -6.46 37.85
C ASN A 624 -3.61 -5.32 37.03
N THR A 625 -3.53 -5.48 35.72
CA THR A 625 -3.07 -4.44 34.79
C THR A 625 -4.03 -3.24 34.75
N PRO A 626 -3.53 -2.03 34.44
CA PRO A 626 -4.35 -0.83 34.34
C PRO A 626 -5.33 -0.95 33.16
N LYS A 627 -6.61 -1.05 33.49
CA LYS A 627 -7.73 -1.26 32.56
C LYS A 627 -8.54 0.02 32.35
N LEU A 628 -9.33 0.05 31.27
CA LEU A 628 -10.07 1.25 30.88
C LEU A 628 -11.20 1.55 31.85
N LEU A 629 -11.08 2.68 32.55
CA LEU A 629 -12.15 3.25 33.38
C LEU A 629 -13.13 4.00 32.48
N VAL A 630 -14.19 3.30 32.07
CA VAL A 630 -15.34 3.89 31.36
C VAL A 630 -16.52 3.96 32.34
N PRO A 631 -17.19 5.11 32.51
CA PRO A 631 -18.36 5.21 33.38
C PRO A 631 -19.51 4.35 32.83
N SER A 632 -20.23 3.66 33.71
CA SER A 632 -21.36 2.80 33.37
C SER A 632 -22.68 3.54 33.16
N GLU A 633 -22.72 4.85 33.43
CA GLU A 633 -23.91 5.70 33.29
C GLU A 633 -23.63 6.88 32.35
N PHE A 634 -24.63 7.27 31.56
CA PHE A 634 -24.54 8.42 30.65
C PHE A 634 -24.83 9.72 31.41
N LYS A 635 -23.81 10.23 32.12
CA LYS A 635 -23.85 11.50 32.88
C LYS A 635 -22.58 12.32 32.60
N PRO A 636 -22.63 13.67 32.62
CA PRO A 636 -21.44 14.51 32.54
C PRO A 636 -20.39 14.12 33.61
N THR A 637 -19.11 14.25 33.27
CA THR A 637 -18.01 13.76 34.10
C THR A 637 -17.92 14.48 35.46
N SER A 638 -18.34 15.75 35.55
CA SER A 638 -18.53 16.47 36.82
C SER A 638 -20.02 16.65 37.16
N PRO A 639 -20.43 16.42 38.44
CA PRO A 639 -21.83 16.57 38.86
C PRO A 639 -22.28 18.05 38.97
N LEU A 640 -21.34 18.99 38.88
CA LEU A 640 -21.56 20.43 38.94
C LEU A 640 -22.10 21.02 37.61
N ARG A 641 -22.28 20.18 36.57
CA ARG A 641 -22.41 20.62 35.18
C ARG A 641 -23.58 19.94 34.45
N GLY A 642 -24.29 20.72 33.62
CA GLY A 642 -25.24 20.23 32.62
C GLY A 642 -24.62 20.04 31.21
N TRP A 643 -25.32 19.30 30.34
CA TRP A 643 -24.90 19.07 28.95
C TRP A 643 -24.91 20.33 28.06
N PHE A 644 -25.63 21.39 28.45
CA PHE A 644 -25.66 22.67 27.74
C PHE A 644 -25.02 23.76 28.60
N VAL A 645 -24.16 24.56 28.00
CA VAL A 645 -23.44 25.66 28.68
C VAL A 645 -24.19 26.98 28.47
N PRO A 646 -24.56 27.72 29.54
CA PRO A 646 -25.16 29.04 29.38
C PRO A 646 -24.14 30.03 28.76
N PRO A 647 -24.54 30.92 27.83
CA PRO A 647 -23.62 31.86 27.20
C PRO A 647 -23.33 33.11 28.05
N PHE A 648 -24.10 33.34 29.11
CA PHE A 648 -23.97 34.48 30.04
C PHE A 648 -24.32 34.04 31.46
N GLY A 649 -23.51 34.43 32.45
CA GLY A 649 -23.76 34.11 33.85
C GLY A 649 -22.57 34.43 34.78
N GLY A 650 -21.41 33.84 34.52
CA GLY A 650 -20.24 33.90 35.40
C GLY A 650 -19.22 35.00 35.06
N ASN A 651 -18.87 35.18 33.78
CA ASN A 651 -17.74 36.02 33.40
C ASN A 651 -18.07 37.51 33.13
N PRO A 652 -17.15 38.46 33.42
CA PRO A 652 -17.29 39.86 33.03
C PRO A 652 -17.36 40.08 31.51
N TRP A 653 -18.17 41.06 31.08
CA TRP A 653 -18.44 41.33 29.65
C TRP A 653 -17.19 41.54 28.78
N TRP A 654 -16.11 42.10 29.35
CA TRP A 654 -14.87 42.36 28.62
C TRP A 654 -14.11 41.07 28.28
N VAL A 655 -14.31 39.99 29.04
CA VAL A 655 -13.70 38.67 28.78
C VAL A 655 -14.23 38.10 27.46
N TYR A 656 -15.50 38.34 27.13
CA TYR A 656 -16.11 37.92 25.86
C TYR A 656 -15.43 38.58 24.66
N LEU A 657 -14.96 39.84 24.78
CA LEU A 657 -14.18 40.51 23.74
C LEU A 657 -12.72 40.05 23.74
N ALA A 658 -12.08 39.92 24.91
CA ALA A 658 -10.70 39.46 25.05
C ALA A 658 -10.49 38.03 24.52
N SER A 659 -11.52 37.17 24.62
CA SER A 659 -11.54 35.79 24.13
C SER A 659 -11.26 35.66 22.62
N ALA A 660 -11.46 36.73 21.84
CA ALA A 660 -11.15 36.77 20.41
C ALA A 660 -9.65 36.54 20.11
N LEU A 661 -8.74 36.90 21.04
CA LEU A 661 -7.29 36.74 20.84
C LEU A 661 -6.85 35.26 20.97
N PRO A 662 -7.22 34.51 22.04
CA PRO A 662 -7.10 33.05 22.05
C PRO A 662 -7.83 32.37 20.87
N ALA A 663 -9.02 32.84 20.51
CA ALA A 663 -9.80 32.27 19.40
C ALA A 663 -9.12 32.42 18.03
N LEU A 664 -8.41 33.52 17.78
CA LEU A 664 -7.59 33.69 16.57
C LEU A 664 -6.51 32.60 16.50
N LEU A 665 -5.88 32.27 17.62
CA LEU A 665 -4.85 31.22 17.66
C LEU A 665 -5.44 29.81 17.44
N VAL A 666 -6.58 29.49 18.06
CA VAL A 666 -7.33 28.24 17.79
C VAL A 666 -7.73 28.16 16.32
N THR A 667 -8.14 29.26 15.71
CA THR A 667 -8.52 29.31 14.29
C THR A 667 -7.35 28.94 13.38
N ILE A 668 -6.15 29.49 13.64
CA ILE A 668 -4.95 29.13 12.86
C ILE A 668 -4.61 27.65 13.09
N LEU A 669 -4.67 27.15 14.32
CA LEU A 669 -4.44 25.73 14.64
C LEU A 669 -5.37 24.81 13.85
N VAL A 670 -6.68 25.04 13.92
CA VAL A 670 -7.71 24.24 13.25
C VAL A 670 -7.60 24.35 11.73
N PHE A 671 -7.32 25.54 11.18
CA PHE A 671 -7.08 25.73 9.75
C PHE A 671 -5.88 24.92 9.26
N MET A 672 -4.76 24.95 10.00
CA MET A 672 -3.52 24.24 9.62
C MET A 672 -3.69 22.72 9.69
N ASP A 673 -4.17 22.17 10.82
CA ASP A 673 -4.39 20.72 10.98
C ASP A 673 -5.40 20.19 9.93
N GLN A 674 -6.49 20.93 9.67
CA GLN A 674 -7.51 20.53 8.70
C GLN A 674 -6.98 20.56 7.26
N GLN A 675 -6.34 21.65 6.83
CA GLN A 675 -5.90 21.80 5.44
C GLN A 675 -4.69 20.91 5.11
N ILE A 676 -3.73 20.75 6.03
CA ILE A 676 -2.59 19.84 5.82
C ILE A 676 -3.09 18.39 5.74
N THR A 677 -4.03 17.97 6.60
CA THR A 677 -4.62 16.63 6.50
C THR A 677 -5.38 16.46 5.19
N ALA A 678 -6.14 17.47 4.74
CA ALA A 678 -6.85 17.41 3.47
C ALA A 678 -5.90 17.28 2.26
N VAL A 679 -4.71 17.91 2.27
CA VAL A 679 -3.69 17.71 1.21
C VAL A 679 -3.14 16.29 1.22
N ILE A 680 -2.73 15.79 2.39
CA ILE A 680 -2.19 14.42 2.55
C ILE A 680 -3.21 13.38 2.09
N VAL A 681 -4.50 13.58 2.40
CA VAL A 681 -5.60 12.71 1.97
C VAL A 681 -5.82 12.80 0.46
N ASN A 682 -5.85 14.00 -0.14
CA ASN A 682 -6.17 14.21 -1.56
C ASN A 682 -4.96 14.00 -2.52
N ARG A 683 -3.91 13.33 -2.04
CA ARG A 683 -2.62 13.17 -2.71
C ARG A 683 -2.72 12.32 -3.98
N LYS A 684 -2.16 12.81 -5.10
CA LYS A 684 -2.24 12.14 -6.43
C LYS A 684 -1.76 10.69 -6.43
N GLU A 685 -0.81 10.35 -5.57
CA GLU A 685 -0.30 8.98 -5.39
C GLU A 685 -1.41 7.97 -5.00
N HIS A 686 -2.52 8.42 -4.39
CA HIS A 686 -3.69 7.60 -4.08
C HIS A 686 -4.70 7.42 -5.25
N LYS A 687 -4.50 8.09 -6.39
CA LYS A 687 -5.37 8.00 -7.59
C LYS A 687 -6.88 8.15 -7.31
N LEU A 688 -7.21 9.10 -6.44
CA LEU A 688 -8.58 9.50 -6.12
C LEU A 688 -9.29 10.05 -7.37
N LYS A 689 -10.60 9.82 -7.50
CA LYS A 689 -11.40 10.16 -8.69
C LYS A 689 -12.40 11.28 -8.40
N LYS A 690 -13.04 11.24 -7.23
CA LYS A 690 -14.03 12.22 -6.76
C LYS A 690 -13.28 13.40 -6.13
N GLY A 691 -12.60 14.19 -6.96
CA GLY A 691 -11.56 15.19 -6.57
C GLY A 691 -11.94 16.18 -5.45
N ALA A 692 -10.92 16.75 -4.79
CA ALA A 692 -10.96 17.44 -3.49
C ALA A 692 -12.06 18.52 -3.28
N GLY A 693 -12.32 18.87 -2.01
CA GLY A 693 -13.31 19.87 -1.58
C GLY A 693 -12.91 20.64 -0.31
N TYR A 694 -11.78 21.36 -0.38
CA TYR A 694 -11.11 22.01 0.76
C TYR A 694 -11.94 23.08 1.49
N HIS A 695 -12.84 23.78 0.81
CA HIS A 695 -13.67 24.83 1.42
C HIS A 695 -14.85 24.21 2.17
N LEU A 696 -15.42 23.13 1.62
CA LEU A 696 -16.56 22.42 2.21
C LEU A 696 -16.17 21.68 3.50
N ASP A 697 -14.97 21.10 3.54
CA ASP A 697 -14.44 20.47 4.76
C ASP A 697 -14.26 21.50 5.89
N LEU A 698 -13.65 22.65 5.61
CA LEU A 698 -13.42 23.72 6.60
C LEU A 698 -14.74 24.36 7.08
N PHE A 699 -15.72 24.52 6.19
CA PHE A 699 -17.06 25.01 6.54
C PHE A 699 -17.74 24.11 7.57
N TRP A 700 -17.75 22.78 7.35
CA TRP A 700 -18.37 21.86 8.30
C TRP A 700 -17.64 21.77 9.63
N VAL A 701 -16.31 21.87 9.66
CA VAL A 701 -15.56 21.97 10.93
C VAL A 701 -15.96 23.23 11.71
N ALA A 702 -16.16 24.38 11.04
CA ALA A 702 -16.62 25.60 11.71
C ALA A 702 -18.03 25.45 12.31
N VAL A 703 -18.98 24.87 11.58
CA VAL A 703 -20.34 24.59 12.07
C VAL A 703 -20.33 23.62 13.25
N LEU A 704 -19.52 22.55 13.17
CA LEU A 704 -19.38 21.56 14.24
C LEU A 704 -18.70 22.15 15.49
N MET A 705 -17.77 23.10 15.33
CA MET A 705 -17.14 23.82 16.44
C MET A 705 -18.18 24.61 17.26
N VAL A 706 -19.15 25.26 16.62
CA VAL A 706 -20.27 25.94 17.31
C VAL A 706 -21.08 24.95 18.14
N ILE A 707 -21.46 23.81 17.56
CA ILE A 707 -22.25 22.76 18.23
C ILE A 707 -21.49 22.19 19.44
N CYS A 708 -20.21 21.84 19.28
CA CYS A 708 -19.37 21.42 20.39
C CYS A 708 -19.24 22.49 21.48
N SER A 709 -19.20 23.77 21.12
CA SER A 709 -19.01 24.85 22.11
C SER A 709 -20.24 25.04 23.00
N PHE A 710 -21.46 25.02 22.43
CA PHE A 710 -22.71 25.06 23.22
C PHE A 710 -22.94 23.80 24.07
N MET A 711 -22.53 22.63 23.57
CA MET A 711 -22.58 21.37 24.33
C MET A 711 -21.40 21.21 25.30
N GLY A 712 -20.44 22.16 25.33
CA GLY A 712 -19.17 22.06 26.05
C GLY A 712 -18.45 20.72 25.84
N LEU A 713 -18.37 20.29 24.58
CA LEU A 713 -17.62 19.11 24.14
C LEU A 713 -16.23 19.56 23.62
N PRO A 714 -15.26 18.63 23.50
CA PRO A 714 -13.98 18.95 22.87
C PRO A 714 -14.14 19.53 21.46
N TRP A 715 -13.16 20.29 21.00
CA TRP A 715 -13.08 20.67 19.58
C TRP A 715 -12.37 19.58 18.78
N TYR A 716 -12.90 19.27 17.60
CA TYR A 716 -12.47 18.14 16.77
C TYR A 716 -11.91 18.61 15.44
N VAL A 717 -10.78 18.03 15.02
CA VAL A 717 -10.08 18.37 13.77
C VAL A 717 -9.67 17.07 13.05
N ALA A 718 -9.39 17.14 11.76
CA ALA A 718 -8.91 16.01 10.98
C ALA A 718 -7.63 15.38 11.58
N ALA A 719 -7.66 14.08 11.85
CA ALA A 719 -6.51 13.33 12.30
C ALA A 719 -5.76 12.70 11.13
N THR A 720 -4.55 13.19 10.85
CA THR A 720 -3.65 12.71 9.78
C THR A 720 -3.48 11.18 9.79
N VAL A 721 -2.96 10.62 10.89
CA VAL A 721 -2.59 9.20 11.00
C VAL A 721 -3.80 8.27 10.78
N ILE A 722 -4.96 8.59 11.39
CA ILE A 722 -6.18 7.78 11.28
C ILE A 722 -6.78 7.90 9.87
N SER A 723 -6.73 9.09 9.26
CA SER A 723 -7.21 9.31 7.88
C SER A 723 -6.33 8.57 6.84
N ILE A 724 -5.01 8.56 7.01
CA ILE A 724 -4.09 7.75 6.17
C ILE A 724 -4.40 6.26 6.33
N ALA A 725 -4.59 5.78 7.56
CA ALA A 725 -4.93 4.39 7.84
C ALA A 725 -6.28 3.97 7.21
N HIS A 726 -7.25 4.90 7.14
CA HIS A 726 -8.53 4.69 6.46
C HIS A 726 -8.36 4.56 4.94
N ILE A 727 -7.52 5.41 4.32
CA ILE A 727 -7.18 5.33 2.88
C ILE A 727 -6.51 3.99 2.54
N ASP A 728 -5.49 3.58 3.31
CA ASP A 728 -4.77 2.32 3.03
C ASP A 728 -5.65 1.08 3.29
N GLY A 729 -6.64 1.16 4.18
CA GLY A 729 -7.69 0.14 4.33
C GLY A 729 -8.58 -0.01 3.09
N LEU A 730 -8.75 1.06 2.30
CA LEU A 730 -9.62 1.14 1.11
C LEU A 730 -8.87 1.06 -0.23
N LYS A 731 -7.57 0.76 -0.16
CA LYS A 731 -6.65 0.52 -1.28
C LYS A 731 -7.08 -0.65 -2.15
N MET A 732 -7.12 -0.43 -3.47
CA MET A 732 -7.37 -1.49 -4.46
C MET A 732 -6.10 -1.86 -5.23
N GLU A 733 -5.79 -3.15 -5.16
CA GLU A 733 -4.70 -3.84 -5.85
C GLU A 733 -5.32 -4.80 -6.90
N THR A 734 -4.64 -5.01 -8.02
CA THR A 734 -5.13 -5.92 -9.08
C THR A 734 -5.24 -7.37 -8.59
N GLU A 735 -6.44 -7.96 -8.68
CA GLU A 735 -6.67 -9.36 -8.29
C GLU A 735 -6.30 -10.34 -9.42
N THR A 736 -6.22 -9.87 -10.66
CA THR A 736 -5.87 -10.62 -11.87
C THR A 736 -4.60 -10.07 -12.55
N SER A 737 -3.49 -9.98 -11.83
CA SER A 737 -2.17 -9.85 -12.47
C SER A 737 -1.84 -11.12 -13.26
N ALA A 738 -1.25 -10.96 -14.44
CA ALA A 738 -0.69 -12.09 -15.17
C ALA A 738 0.44 -12.76 -14.35
N PRO A 739 0.73 -14.05 -14.55
CA PRO A 739 1.87 -14.70 -13.88
C PRO A 739 3.15 -13.88 -14.01
N GLY A 740 3.77 -13.55 -12.88
CA GLY A 740 5.05 -12.80 -12.81
C GLY A 740 4.90 -11.29 -12.61
N GLU A 741 3.74 -10.72 -12.91
CA GLU A 741 3.49 -9.29 -12.72
C GLU A 741 3.09 -8.98 -11.26
N GLN A 742 3.70 -7.95 -10.66
CA GLN A 742 3.33 -7.50 -9.31
C GLN A 742 1.93 -6.84 -9.32
N PRO A 743 1.16 -6.89 -8.21
CA PRO A 743 -0.15 -6.26 -8.14
C PRO A 743 -0.05 -4.75 -8.34
N LYS A 744 -0.53 -4.28 -9.49
CA LYS A 744 -0.69 -2.86 -9.80
C LYS A 744 -1.74 -2.23 -8.89
N PHE A 745 -1.40 -1.10 -8.29
CA PHE A 745 -2.32 -0.25 -7.53
C PHE A 745 -3.30 0.47 -8.48
N LEU A 746 -4.59 0.19 -8.33
CA LEU A 746 -5.66 0.72 -9.19
C LEU A 746 -6.19 2.08 -8.71
N GLY A 747 -6.27 2.27 -7.39
CA GLY A 747 -6.85 3.45 -6.73
C GLY A 747 -7.43 3.12 -5.37
N VAL A 748 -8.17 4.04 -4.77
CA VAL A 748 -8.84 3.89 -3.46
C VAL A 748 -10.37 3.88 -3.67
N ARG A 749 -11.11 3.17 -2.82
CA ARG A 749 -12.58 3.25 -2.77
C ARG A 749 -13.01 4.52 -2.02
N GLU A 750 -13.57 5.48 -2.74
CA GLU A 750 -14.14 6.71 -2.19
C GLU A 750 -15.62 6.46 -1.82
N GLN A 751 -15.94 6.52 -0.53
CA GLN A 751 -17.25 6.16 0.03
C GLN A 751 -17.53 6.96 1.32
N ARG A 752 -18.80 7.12 1.70
CA ARG A 752 -19.22 7.81 2.93
C ARG A 752 -19.53 6.86 4.09
N VAL A 753 -20.05 5.67 3.76
CA VAL A 753 -20.63 4.73 4.73
C VAL A 753 -19.63 4.28 5.79
N THR A 754 -18.35 4.07 5.46
CA THR A 754 -17.36 3.58 6.43
C THR A 754 -17.11 4.57 7.56
N GLY A 755 -16.98 5.87 7.27
CA GLY A 755 -16.84 6.91 8.28
C GLY A 755 -18.11 7.04 9.14
N ILE A 756 -19.29 7.10 8.51
CA ILE A 756 -20.58 7.21 9.22
C ILE A 756 -20.77 6.02 10.18
N VAL A 757 -20.53 4.79 9.73
CA VAL A 757 -20.68 3.58 10.57
C VAL A 757 -19.62 3.53 11.68
N VAL A 758 -18.37 3.95 11.43
CA VAL A 758 -17.33 4.08 12.48
C VAL A 758 -17.79 5.01 13.61
N PHE A 759 -18.31 6.19 13.28
CA PHE A 759 -18.71 7.17 14.29
C PHE A 759 -20.02 6.78 15.00
N LEU A 760 -20.97 6.14 14.28
CA LEU A 760 -22.18 5.58 14.87
C LEU A 760 -21.86 4.42 15.84
N LEU A 761 -20.94 3.52 15.47
CA LEU A 761 -20.42 2.49 16.38
C LEU A 761 -19.66 3.11 17.57
N THR A 762 -18.92 4.19 17.37
CA THR A 762 -18.22 4.92 18.44
C THR A 762 -19.21 5.51 19.45
N GLY A 763 -20.36 6.01 19.01
CA GLY A 763 -21.46 6.41 19.90
C GLY A 763 -22.08 5.22 20.66
N LEU A 764 -22.32 4.10 19.97
CA LEU A 764 -22.82 2.86 20.58
C LEU A 764 -21.83 2.21 21.58
N SER A 765 -20.53 2.54 21.49
CA SER A 765 -19.48 2.02 22.38
C SER A 765 -19.75 2.30 23.85
N VAL A 766 -20.47 3.37 24.16
CA VAL A 766 -20.85 3.73 25.54
C VAL A 766 -21.70 2.62 26.18
N PHE A 767 -22.61 2.00 25.42
CA PHE A 767 -23.39 0.84 25.89
C PHE A 767 -22.56 -0.45 25.95
N MET A 768 -21.42 -0.51 25.26
CA MET A 768 -20.43 -1.59 25.34
C MET A 768 -19.35 -1.37 26.42
N ALA A 769 -19.49 -0.36 27.29
CA ALA A 769 -18.56 -0.10 28.39
C ALA A 769 -18.15 -1.35 29.21
N PRO A 770 -19.05 -2.32 29.52
CA PRO A 770 -18.64 -3.57 30.19
C PRO A 770 -17.61 -4.40 29.43
N VAL A 771 -17.64 -4.38 28.09
CA VAL A 771 -16.67 -5.09 27.23
C VAL A 771 -15.37 -4.30 27.13
N LEU A 772 -15.45 -2.97 26.95
CA LEU A 772 -14.28 -2.10 26.87
C LEU A 772 -13.43 -2.15 28.15
N LYS A 773 -14.05 -2.31 29.32
CA LYS A 773 -13.36 -2.42 30.62
C LYS A 773 -12.36 -3.58 30.70
N PHE A 774 -12.48 -4.62 29.88
CA PHE A 774 -11.51 -5.73 29.86
C PHE A 774 -10.22 -5.43 29.08
N ILE A 775 -10.18 -4.38 28.26
CA ILE A 775 -9.00 -4.05 27.46
C ILE A 775 -7.96 -3.33 28.36
N PRO A 776 -6.72 -3.85 28.48
CA PRO A 776 -5.68 -3.22 29.29
C PRO A 776 -4.98 -2.10 28.50
N MET A 777 -4.68 -0.97 29.15
CA MET A 777 -4.06 0.21 28.51
C MET A 777 -2.72 -0.08 27.80
N PRO A 778 -1.81 -0.96 28.30
CA PRO A 778 -0.55 -1.29 27.62
C PRO A 778 -0.71 -1.84 26.20
N VAL A 779 -1.79 -2.60 25.93
CA VAL A 779 -2.11 -3.11 24.59
C VAL A 779 -2.44 -1.95 23.65
N LEU A 780 -3.23 -0.97 24.12
CA LEU A 780 -3.57 0.23 23.33
C LEU A 780 -2.35 1.10 23.06
N TYR A 781 -1.43 1.25 24.02
CA TYR A 781 -0.15 1.92 23.79
C TYR A 781 0.69 1.19 22.72
N GLY A 782 0.64 -0.14 22.65
CA GLY A 782 1.28 -0.94 21.59
C GLY A 782 0.66 -0.70 20.21
N VAL A 783 -0.66 -0.46 20.14
CA VAL A 783 -1.36 -0.06 18.91
C VAL A 783 -0.99 1.37 18.50
N PHE A 784 -0.84 2.31 19.44
CA PHE A 784 -0.33 3.65 19.12
C PHE A 784 1.08 3.63 18.57
N LEU A 785 1.99 2.85 19.17
CA LEU A 785 3.34 2.65 18.63
C LEU A 785 3.29 2.07 17.21
N TYR A 786 2.42 1.08 16.96
CA TYR A 786 2.21 0.55 15.61
C TYR A 786 1.73 1.64 14.64
N MET A 787 0.73 2.44 15.00
CA MET A 787 0.18 3.47 14.11
C MET A 787 1.21 4.56 13.78
N GLY A 788 1.99 5.03 14.76
CA GLY A 788 3.05 6.01 14.55
C GLY A 788 4.23 5.48 13.73
N VAL A 789 4.55 4.18 13.81
CA VAL A 789 5.56 3.55 12.94
C VAL A 789 5.00 3.28 11.54
N ALA A 790 3.71 2.97 11.41
CA ALA A 790 3.06 2.72 10.13
C ALA A 790 2.96 4.00 9.27
N SER A 791 2.63 5.16 9.87
CA SER A 791 2.55 6.44 9.15
C SER A 791 3.89 6.93 8.59
N LEU A 792 5.03 6.51 9.18
CA LEU A 792 6.37 6.77 8.62
C LEU A 792 6.67 5.95 7.35
N ASN A 793 5.95 4.85 7.12
CA ASN A 793 6.26 3.88 6.06
C ASN A 793 5.59 4.24 4.72
N GLY A 794 6.10 5.30 4.09
CA GLY A 794 5.63 5.83 2.79
C GLY A 794 6.00 7.29 2.54
N VAL A 795 6.53 7.99 3.56
CA VAL A 795 7.01 9.37 3.48
C VAL A 795 8.41 9.38 2.85
N GLN A 796 8.66 10.12 1.76
CA GLN A 796 10.00 10.12 1.13
C GLN A 796 11.07 10.69 2.06
N PHE A 797 10.75 11.61 2.99
CA PHE A 797 11.67 12.01 4.06
C PHE A 797 12.28 10.80 4.79
N MET A 798 11.49 9.77 5.10
CA MET A 798 11.99 8.56 5.79
C MET A 798 12.88 7.71 4.89
N ASP A 799 12.58 7.61 3.59
CA ASP A 799 13.44 6.88 2.66
C ASP A 799 14.73 7.66 2.38
N ARG A 800 14.66 8.99 2.21
CA ARG A 800 15.82 9.89 2.13
C ARG A 800 16.67 9.88 3.40
N LEU A 801 16.07 9.70 4.58
CA LEU A 801 16.79 9.52 5.85
C LEU A 801 17.49 8.14 5.93
N LYS A 802 16.83 7.06 5.48
CA LYS A 802 17.47 5.73 5.34
C LYS A 802 18.66 5.79 4.37
N LEU A 803 18.56 6.54 3.26
CA LEU A 803 19.66 6.72 2.31
C LEU A 803 20.92 7.34 2.94
N LEU A 804 20.81 8.15 4.00
CA LEU A 804 21.97 8.71 4.71
C LEU A 804 22.76 7.63 5.48
N LEU A 805 22.08 6.54 5.87
CA LEU A 805 22.68 5.37 6.54
C LEU A 805 22.99 4.22 5.55
N MET A 806 22.71 4.40 4.26
CA MET A 806 22.81 3.34 3.26
C MET A 806 24.08 3.50 2.41
N PRO A 807 24.96 2.49 2.32
CA PRO A 807 26.13 2.56 1.44
C PRO A 807 25.69 2.62 -0.03
N PRO A 808 26.36 3.43 -0.88
CA PRO A 808 25.89 3.72 -2.25
C PRO A 808 25.76 2.47 -3.13
N LYS A 809 26.54 1.41 -2.87
CA LYS A 809 26.46 0.12 -3.59
C LYS A 809 25.11 -0.61 -3.43
N HIS A 810 24.33 -0.31 -2.40
CA HIS A 810 23.03 -0.96 -2.14
C HIS A 810 21.83 -0.04 -2.40
N GLN A 811 22.07 1.15 -2.96
CA GLN A 811 21.07 2.20 -3.09
C GLN A 811 19.96 1.80 -4.11
N PRO A 812 18.66 1.93 -3.76
CA PRO A 812 17.57 1.59 -4.67
C PRO A 812 17.38 2.61 -5.80
N ASP A 813 16.89 2.15 -6.95
CA ASP A 813 16.56 2.95 -8.14
C ASP A 813 15.37 3.90 -7.92
N LEU A 814 15.58 4.99 -7.18
CA LEU A 814 14.60 6.06 -6.97
C LEU A 814 14.81 7.16 -8.01
N ILE A 815 13.72 7.59 -8.66
CA ILE A 815 13.73 8.45 -9.86
C ILE A 815 14.57 9.72 -9.65
N TYR A 816 14.45 10.37 -8.49
CA TYR A 816 15.19 11.61 -8.19
C TYR A 816 16.72 11.41 -8.10
N LEU A 817 17.20 10.22 -7.75
CA LEU A 817 18.65 9.91 -7.67
C LEU A 817 19.32 9.86 -9.04
N ARG A 818 18.55 9.67 -10.12
CA ARG A 818 19.05 9.72 -11.50
C ARG A 818 19.29 11.16 -11.98
N HIS A 819 18.69 12.15 -11.33
CA HIS A 819 18.69 13.54 -11.78
C HIS A 819 19.40 14.49 -10.79
N VAL A 820 19.37 14.22 -9.49
CA VAL A 820 19.95 15.08 -8.45
C VAL A 820 21.14 14.38 -7.77
N PRO A 821 22.33 15.01 -7.72
CA PRO A 821 23.52 14.40 -7.12
C PRO A 821 23.37 14.22 -5.60
N LEU A 822 23.84 13.07 -5.09
CA LEU A 822 23.68 12.65 -3.68
C LEU A 822 24.00 13.73 -2.65
N ARG A 823 25.07 14.51 -2.84
CA ARG A 823 25.45 15.62 -1.93
C ARG A 823 24.34 16.66 -1.77
N ARG A 824 23.58 16.99 -2.82
CA ARG A 824 22.42 17.90 -2.75
C ARG A 824 21.23 17.24 -2.05
N VAL A 825 21.00 15.95 -2.28
CA VAL A 825 19.96 15.17 -1.56
C VAL A 825 20.24 15.13 -0.05
N HIS A 826 21.49 14.89 0.36
CA HIS A 826 21.87 14.88 1.78
C HIS A 826 21.83 16.28 2.41
N LEU A 827 22.22 17.33 1.69
CA LEU A 827 22.09 18.72 2.17
C LEU A 827 20.62 19.08 2.40
N PHE A 828 19.74 18.71 1.46
CA PHE A 828 18.29 18.89 1.58
C PHE A 828 17.72 18.16 2.81
N THR A 829 18.08 16.89 3.02
CA THR A 829 17.60 16.15 4.21
C THR A 829 18.15 16.72 5.50
N PHE A 830 19.40 17.21 5.52
CA PHE A 830 19.98 17.85 6.70
C PHE A 830 19.22 19.11 7.10
N ILE A 831 18.86 19.96 6.13
CA ILE A 831 17.99 21.13 6.35
C ILE A 831 16.62 20.69 6.89
N GLN A 832 16.01 19.65 6.33
CA GLN A 832 14.73 19.12 6.80
C GLN A 832 14.80 18.58 8.24
N VAL A 833 15.85 17.82 8.59
CA VAL A 833 16.11 17.33 9.95
C VAL A 833 16.33 18.47 10.93
N LEU A 834 17.10 19.51 10.56
CA LEU A 834 17.35 20.68 11.40
C LEU A 834 16.04 21.44 11.71
N CYS A 835 15.19 21.64 10.71
CA CYS A 835 13.87 22.25 10.89
C CYS A 835 12.97 21.41 11.82
N LEU A 836 12.99 20.07 11.68
CA LEU A 836 12.22 19.17 12.53
C LEU A 836 12.74 19.17 13.98
N ALA A 837 14.06 19.24 14.19
CA ALA A 837 14.67 19.35 15.51
C ALA A 837 14.29 20.68 16.20
N LEU A 838 14.30 21.80 15.47
CA LEU A 838 13.83 23.10 15.98
C LEU A 838 12.35 23.04 16.39
N LEU A 839 11.48 22.50 15.53
CA LEU A 839 10.06 22.32 15.87
C LEU A 839 9.87 21.41 17.09
N TRP A 840 10.66 20.33 17.21
CA TRP A 840 10.60 19.42 18.36
C TRP A 840 10.98 20.11 19.68
N ILE A 841 12.10 20.84 19.69
CA ILE A 841 12.58 21.58 20.86
C ILE A 841 11.53 22.59 21.30
N LEU A 842 11.03 23.43 20.39
CA LEU A 842 10.05 24.46 20.70
C LEU A 842 8.71 23.85 21.16
N LYS A 843 8.28 22.73 20.58
CA LYS A 843 7.11 21.93 20.99
C LYS A 843 7.26 21.25 22.37
N SER A 844 8.46 21.21 22.96
CA SER A 844 8.66 20.75 24.34
C SER A 844 8.57 21.87 25.38
N THR A 845 8.51 23.14 24.94
CA THR A 845 8.37 24.32 25.80
C THR A 845 6.93 24.83 25.86
N VAL A 846 6.65 25.79 26.75
CA VAL A 846 5.35 26.50 26.81
C VAL A 846 5.03 27.24 25.51
N ALA A 847 6.04 27.58 24.68
CA ALA A 847 5.83 28.17 23.36
C ALA A 847 5.17 27.23 22.33
N ALA A 848 4.87 25.97 22.69
CA ALA A 848 4.06 25.05 21.89
C ALA A 848 2.69 25.64 21.47
N ILE A 849 2.18 26.67 22.17
CA ILE A 849 1.02 27.48 21.77
C ILE A 849 1.18 28.07 20.35
N ILE A 850 2.40 28.49 19.99
CA ILE A 850 2.73 29.19 18.73
C ILE A 850 2.97 28.20 17.57
N PHE A 851 2.90 26.89 17.84
CA PHE A 851 3.19 25.80 16.88
C PHE A 851 2.55 25.94 15.48
N PRO A 852 1.28 26.37 15.32
CA PRO A 852 0.70 26.58 13.98
C PRO A 852 1.42 27.65 13.15
N VAL A 853 1.85 28.75 13.79
CA VAL A 853 2.60 29.84 13.15
C VAL A 853 4.01 29.37 12.75
N MET A 854 4.59 28.46 13.53
CA MET A 854 5.90 27.86 13.23
C MET A 854 5.86 26.93 12.00
N ILE A 855 4.71 26.30 11.70
CA ILE A 855 4.53 25.54 10.46
C ILE A 855 4.46 26.47 9.24
N LEU A 856 3.87 27.68 9.39
CA LEU A 856 3.96 28.72 8.36
C LEU A 856 5.42 29.19 8.16
N ALA A 857 6.23 29.22 9.22
CA ALA A 857 7.67 29.50 9.10
C ALA A 857 8.42 28.42 8.29
N LEU A 858 8.00 27.15 8.30
CA LEU A 858 8.56 26.14 7.38
C LEU A 858 8.32 26.49 5.91
N VAL A 859 7.20 27.12 5.57
CA VAL A 859 6.91 27.58 4.20
C VAL A 859 7.85 28.73 3.80
N VAL A 860 8.19 29.61 4.75
CA VAL A 860 9.21 30.67 4.54
C VAL A 860 10.60 30.05 4.37
N VAL A 861 11.00 29.09 5.20
CA VAL A 861 12.27 28.35 5.03
C VAL A 861 12.29 27.61 3.69
N ARG A 862 11.17 27.02 3.27
CA ARG A 862 11.08 26.36 1.97
C ARG A 862 11.28 27.33 0.81
N LYS A 863 10.74 28.55 0.89
CA LYS A 863 10.99 29.60 -0.10
C LYS A 863 12.42 30.14 -0.04
N ALA A 864 13.03 30.20 1.13
CA ALA A 864 14.45 30.54 1.28
C ALA A 864 15.38 29.48 0.65
N MET A 865 14.95 28.21 0.60
CA MET A 865 15.71 27.14 -0.06
C MET A 865 15.82 27.31 -1.58
N ASP A 866 14.95 28.12 -2.20
CA ASP A 866 15.04 28.49 -3.62
C ASP A 866 16.29 29.35 -3.95
N TYR A 867 16.99 29.89 -2.93
CA TYR A 867 18.28 30.57 -3.10
C TYR A 867 19.50 29.61 -3.05
N LEU A 868 19.34 28.38 -2.53
CA LEU A 868 20.45 27.45 -2.27
C LEU A 868 20.58 26.34 -3.32
N PHE A 869 19.54 26.11 -4.11
CA PHE A 869 19.45 25.02 -5.10
C PHE A 869 18.86 25.51 -6.43
N SER A 870 19.07 24.76 -7.51
CA SER A 870 18.37 25.00 -8.78
C SER A 870 16.88 24.64 -8.66
N GLN A 871 16.02 25.34 -9.41
CA GLN A 871 14.60 24.98 -9.54
C GLN A 871 14.42 23.57 -10.11
N ASP A 872 15.35 23.09 -10.94
CA ASP A 872 15.32 21.72 -11.47
C ASP A 872 15.51 20.67 -10.35
N ASP A 873 16.49 20.85 -9.46
CA ASP A 873 16.74 19.94 -8.33
C ASP A 873 15.54 19.89 -7.39
N LEU A 874 14.95 21.04 -7.10
CA LEU A 874 13.74 21.18 -6.28
C LEU A 874 12.51 20.61 -6.99
N GLY A 875 12.48 20.64 -8.33
CA GLY A 875 11.53 19.89 -9.14
C GLY A 875 11.53 18.40 -8.81
N TYR A 876 12.70 17.77 -8.82
CA TYR A 876 12.82 16.33 -8.51
C TYR A 876 12.69 15.98 -7.02
N LEU A 877 12.92 16.92 -6.10
CA LEU A 877 12.87 16.69 -4.65
C LEU A 877 11.55 17.07 -3.97
N ASP A 878 10.72 17.94 -4.58
CA ASP A 878 9.50 18.49 -3.97
C ASP A 878 8.26 18.62 -4.87
N ASP A 879 8.36 18.52 -6.20
CA ASP A 879 7.22 18.83 -7.09
C ASP A 879 6.11 17.76 -7.03
N VAL A 880 4.87 18.18 -7.34
CA VAL A 880 3.64 17.36 -7.14
C VAL A 880 3.38 16.43 -8.34
N ILE A 881 4.32 15.49 -8.55
CA ILE A 881 4.56 14.67 -9.75
C ILE A 881 5.10 13.28 -9.33
N PRO A 882 4.72 12.16 -10.00
CA PRO A 882 5.06 11.86 -11.40
C PRO A 882 3.93 12.15 -12.42
N GLU A 883 4.21 12.77 -13.58
CA GLU A 883 4.75 12.19 -14.83
C GLU A 883 3.77 11.36 -15.69
N LYS A 884 3.09 12.04 -16.62
CA LYS A 884 3.01 11.59 -18.02
C LYS A 884 3.16 12.74 -19.00
N ASP A 885 2.51 13.88 -18.73
CA ASP A 885 2.35 14.94 -19.74
C ASP A 885 3.36 16.10 -19.66
N LYS A 886 4.01 16.35 -18.51
CA LYS A 886 5.19 17.25 -18.46
C LYS A 886 6.30 16.72 -19.38
N LYS A 887 6.61 15.42 -19.30
CA LYS A 887 7.64 14.81 -20.15
C LYS A 887 7.36 14.98 -21.65
N LYS A 888 6.11 14.79 -22.10
CA LYS A 888 5.71 15.11 -23.49
C LYS A 888 6.08 16.56 -23.85
N LYS A 889 5.62 17.53 -23.05
CA LYS A 889 5.84 18.96 -23.32
C LYS A 889 7.30 19.42 -23.19
N GLU A 890 8.13 18.73 -22.41
CA GLU A 890 9.56 19.03 -22.29
C GLU A 890 10.41 18.36 -23.37
N ASP A 891 10.11 17.11 -23.74
CA ASP A 891 10.75 16.45 -24.87
C ASP A 891 10.36 17.16 -26.19
N GLU A 892 9.10 17.62 -26.33
CA GLU A 892 8.65 18.52 -27.40
C GLU A 892 9.40 19.87 -27.39
N LYS A 893 9.56 20.52 -26.23
CA LYS A 893 10.31 21.78 -26.13
C LYS A 893 11.80 21.61 -26.43
N LYS A 894 12.41 20.47 -26.06
CA LYS A 894 13.80 20.15 -26.38
C LYS A 894 13.98 19.79 -27.86
N LYS A 895 13.04 19.05 -28.47
CA LYS A 895 13.00 18.86 -29.93
C LYS A 895 12.83 20.20 -30.66
N LYS A 896 11.90 21.07 -30.25
CA LYS A 896 11.70 22.39 -30.85
C LYS A 896 12.89 23.34 -30.67
N LYS A 897 13.56 23.35 -29.51
CA LYS A 897 14.79 24.14 -29.29
C LYS A 897 16.03 23.59 -30.01
N LYS A 898 16.07 22.31 -30.39
CA LYS A 898 17.13 21.79 -31.27
C LYS A 898 16.82 22.02 -32.75
N GLY A 899 15.56 21.89 -33.17
CA GLY A 899 15.12 22.19 -34.53
C GLY A 899 14.92 23.68 -34.85
N SER A 900 15.50 24.59 -34.07
CA SER A 900 15.40 26.05 -34.28
C SER A 900 16.72 26.78 -34.05
N ILE A 901 17.86 26.08 -34.16
CA ILE A 901 19.22 26.62 -34.05
C ILE A 901 20.11 25.94 -35.11
N ASP A 902 19.58 25.85 -36.34
CA ASP A 902 20.28 25.33 -37.53
C ASP A 902 19.77 26.09 -38.79
N SER A 903 19.60 27.42 -38.68
CA SER A 903 19.31 28.33 -39.79
C SER A 903 19.61 29.78 -39.41
N GLU A 904 20.35 30.49 -40.27
CA GLU A 904 20.80 31.91 -40.17
C GLU A 904 22.01 32.17 -39.22
N ASN A 905 22.70 33.30 -39.44
CA ASN A 905 24.16 33.32 -39.62
C ASN A 905 24.94 34.36 -38.77
N ASP A 906 26.28 34.20 -38.75
CA ASP A 906 27.34 35.22 -38.59
C ASP A 906 27.80 35.81 -37.22
N TYR A 907 29.13 35.75 -37.03
CA TYR A 907 30.08 36.58 -36.26
C TYR A 907 29.76 37.13 -34.83
N SER A 908 30.51 36.68 -33.82
CA SER A 908 31.70 37.41 -33.28
C SER A 908 32.26 36.86 -31.92
N ASP A 909 33.58 36.94 -31.77
CA ASP A 909 34.50 36.89 -30.60
C ASP A 909 34.17 36.18 -29.25
N PHE A 910 34.99 35.15 -28.95
CA PHE A 910 35.84 34.86 -27.75
C PHE A 910 35.47 35.33 -26.30
N PRO A 911 35.97 34.67 -25.21
CA PRO A 911 37.07 33.69 -25.18
C PRO A 911 36.84 32.34 -24.46
N TYR A 912 37.84 31.46 -24.59
CA TYR A 912 37.98 30.13 -23.98
C TYR A 912 38.19 30.16 -22.46
N HIS A 913 37.93 29.00 -21.83
CA HIS A 913 38.84 28.47 -20.80
C HIS A 913 38.88 26.93 -20.82
N GLU A 914 40.06 26.34 -20.99
CA GLU A 914 40.26 24.88 -20.96
C GLU A 914 40.36 24.34 -19.52
N ASN A 915 40.05 23.05 -19.34
CA ASN A 915 40.95 22.04 -18.72
C ASN A 915 40.26 20.67 -18.53
N VAL A 916 40.50 19.72 -19.45
CA VAL A 916 40.30 18.27 -19.21
C VAL A 916 41.41 17.49 -19.92
N PRO A 917 42.22 16.67 -19.23
CA PRO A 917 43.28 15.90 -19.88
C PRO A 917 42.72 14.66 -20.59
N SER A 918 43.08 14.47 -21.86
CA SER A 918 42.71 13.28 -22.65
C SER A 918 43.73 12.15 -22.48
N ILE A 919 43.30 10.97 -22.02
CA ILE A 919 44.08 9.74 -22.14
C ILE A 919 43.72 9.08 -23.48
N LYS A 920 44.70 8.94 -24.37
CA LYS A 920 44.54 8.28 -25.67
C LYS A 920 44.79 6.78 -25.53
N ILE A 921 43.96 5.96 -26.18
CA ILE A 921 44.27 4.57 -26.50
C ILE A 921 44.55 4.52 -28.00
N PRO A 922 45.74 4.09 -28.46
CA PRO A 922 46.01 3.93 -29.88
C PRO A 922 45.36 2.63 -30.39
N MET A 923 44.71 2.71 -31.55
CA MET A 923 44.57 1.54 -32.43
C MET A 923 45.76 1.52 -33.37
N ASP A 924 46.41 0.37 -33.49
CA ASP A 924 47.25 0.04 -34.63
C ASP A 924 47.40 -1.49 -34.73
N MET A 925 47.88 -1.97 -35.89
CA MET A 925 48.08 -3.38 -36.24
C MET A 925 46.81 -4.24 -36.40
N MET A 926 46.17 -4.10 -37.56
CA MET A 926 45.42 -5.18 -38.20
C MET A 926 46.14 -5.55 -39.51
N GLU A 927 46.71 -6.77 -39.59
CA GLU A 927 46.89 -7.59 -40.82
C GLU A 927 47.88 -8.76 -40.58
N GLN A 928 47.38 -10.00 -40.64
CA GLN A 928 47.88 -11.10 -41.50
C GLN A 928 47.23 -12.45 -41.09
N GLU A 929 46.64 -13.14 -42.07
CA GLU A 929 46.19 -14.54 -41.99
C GLU A 929 47.38 -15.49 -42.35
N PRO A 930 47.27 -16.83 -42.56
CA PRO A 930 46.08 -17.71 -42.50
C PRO A 930 46.25 -19.15 -41.90
N PHE A 931 45.09 -19.80 -41.68
CA PHE A 931 44.81 -21.26 -41.78
C PHE A 931 45.51 -22.32 -40.86
N LEU A 932 44.76 -23.41 -40.62
CA LEU A 932 45.13 -24.69 -39.97
C LEU A 932 45.50 -24.64 -38.46
N GLY A 933 45.30 -25.69 -37.65
CA GLY A 933 44.52 -26.91 -37.90
C GLY A 933 44.86 -28.11 -36.98
N GLY A 934 44.06 -28.35 -35.93
CA GLY A 934 43.85 -29.70 -35.37
C GLY A 934 44.39 -30.06 -33.96
N LYS A 935 43.56 -30.84 -33.25
CA LYS A 935 43.86 -31.95 -32.32
C LYS A 935 44.60 -31.74 -30.96
N THR A 936 43.80 -31.95 -29.90
CA THR A 936 43.98 -32.91 -28.77
C THR A 936 44.97 -32.70 -27.62
N SER A 937 44.43 -32.94 -26.41
CA SER A 937 44.98 -33.78 -25.31
C SER A 937 45.96 -33.19 -24.27
N ALA A 938 45.41 -32.96 -23.06
CA ALA A 938 46.05 -33.17 -21.74
C ALA A 938 47.25 -32.23 -21.39
N GLN A 939 47.83 -32.21 -20.18
CA GLN A 939 47.59 -33.02 -18.96
C GLN A 939 47.94 -32.23 -17.66
N ASP A 940 47.39 -32.69 -16.52
CA ASP A 940 47.87 -32.57 -15.12
C ASP A 940 48.52 -31.28 -14.55
N LYS A 941 47.79 -30.71 -13.57
CA LYS A 941 48.23 -30.27 -12.21
C LYS A 941 49.21 -29.08 -12.01
N PRO A 942 48.91 -28.18 -11.05
CA PRO A 942 49.86 -27.21 -10.50
C PRO A 942 50.58 -27.74 -9.24
N PRO A 943 51.66 -27.07 -8.81
CA PRO A 943 52.03 -26.94 -7.41
C PRO A 943 51.92 -25.49 -6.91
N SER A 944 51.42 -25.33 -5.69
CA SER A 944 51.39 -24.06 -4.96
C SER A 944 52.77 -23.65 -4.43
N TYR A 945 53.07 -22.36 -4.39
CA TYR A 945 54.05 -21.80 -3.45
C TYR A 945 53.47 -20.62 -2.67
N PHE A 946 53.77 -20.58 -1.38
CA PHE A 946 53.43 -19.48 -0.48
C PHE A 946 54.28 -18.25 -0.77
N ASN A 947 53.77 -17.07 -0.44
CA ASN A 947 54.59 -16.08 0.25
C ASN A 947 53.74 -15.23 1.20
N GLN A 948 54.34 -14.87 2.34
CA GLN A 948 53.77 -13.95 3.33
C GLN A 948 54.45 -12.59 3.15
N HIS A 949 53.73 -11.47 3.23
CA HIS A 949 53.88 -10.56 4.39
C HIS A 949 52.99 -9.30 4.31
N SER A 950 52.47 -9.01 5.51
CA SER A 950 51.88 -7.79 6.09
C SER A 950 52.19 -6.38 5.52
N SER A 951 51.16 -5.54 5.69
CA SER A 951 51.17 -4.12 6.10
C SER A 951 51.77 -3.04 5.18
N CYS A 952 50.89 -2.28 4.54
CA CYS A 952 50.48 -0.94 5.00
C CYS A 952 48.94 -0.82 4.94
#